data_AF-A0A4S2AAX2-F1
#
_entry.id   AF-A0A4S2AAX2-F1
#
_cell.length_a   1.000
_cell.length_b   1.000
_cell.length_c   1.000
_cell.angle_alpha   90.00
_cell.angle_beta   90.00
_cell.angle_gamma   90.00
#
_symmetry.space_group_name_H-M   'P 1'
#
loop_
_entity.id
_entity.type
_entity.pdbx_description
1 polymer ?
#
loop_
_entity_poly.entity_id
_entity_poly.type
_entity_poly.pdbx_seq_one_letter_code
_entity_poly.pdbx_strand_id
1 'polypeptide(L)'
;MNSTDGFNGMLITLKKRISCISQDDTRDYQYMMFGHYDGMDIHCTREWYQLRPKGVCERAGNIIIGDTFQDKYTLKLYMPEPEVRECLEKQGFAYNIWEQMGYRDSNDSCVELLKRYPFISVSVINLSKQFVAGREKLLDKITASIKDAADKRAIPVEEVHCAVMPSIGYADFTLLFLSDNPQKVIDILDILRETQVIEGDRNYPVLSNSYAITGFAKEGLQNLDKLILDNVKLSIRVNLREGVSAGQFQKYFDAELEKICIAQNPGKIEKQSELYQMFGNSDCLILSDMPFGLFIPLFYDSKLFNPGNERFPEYIRNLCSSIRVGVEKKVYFEVPESGIDSAYEEYQREFVDLIEGLTELVEEYGKPIRLVNGLQTVMKNFLGLIRESHCFDIQEIIGSAFKAMVCNMKRTMKMLAEAEDIEVKEILVERLLSAVGIFRENIGDYLADMQRSDRSFIEGQSLSHPSIGSATKLLFFYNQYINETAQMLMETKSGGNAGQEETYTFVIMSGGCDVTTASDIFSYMDPADEEGHSLIIITVPEMSLYDIKGTMFRILHECLHFCGERKREERFGHLIRSFSSYSAWVLSNGLKTSLTEHMRKTVFYALENRFSPMEWEEVKKKSLEFVWRRKEEIKTELIEEMCRKMEEASEGWEEFAFFGSNLQTVMGELGREEVFQSIERKTGNSFFAYTYRKYMEYQRRVAEDLIGYLGTQGIRFSGANILRETSEYKLEAQKDDRYDPEEERVLQALFDVYIGNQVLIPEEVRIDKNDIATVGDVILVLIDSMKESYADCIAAQILGIPMEDFILSLIYETWDIELAFPRTKLETFRFGSEMKMLYGVEGRLNPQEREKIEEKMKYWKTQGFKYCRKEDYSACLCDRIDEILWEYQEEFDEGCKVELEGYLNACMKIFRTNKFDEIKEISRLSNMQSPQEMYLLLDKMNDLWRQMALEKREL
;
A
#
# COMPACT_ATOMS: atom_id res chain seq x y z
N MET A 1 22.02 13.82 -30.45
CA MET A 1 21.35 14.05 -29.15
C MET A 1 20.00 14.65 -29.49
N ASN A 2 18.83 14.05 -29.27
CA ASN A 2 18.43 12.97 -28.38
C ASN A 2 17.17 12.31 -28.97
N SER A 3 16.99 11.01 -28.75
CA SER A 3 15.69 10.36 -28.91
C SER A 3 14.70 11.00 -27.94
N THR A 4 13.68 11.66 -28.49
CA THR A 4 12.53 12.28 -27.80
C THR A 4 11.49 11.25 -27.34
N ASP A 5 11.78 9.97 -27.49
CA ASP A 5 10.81 8.87 -27.38
C ASP A 5 10.78 8.25 -25.98
N GLY A 6 10.82 9.06 -24.91
CA GLY A 6 10.84 8.60 -23.51
C GLY A 6 9.79 9.28 -22.65
N PHE A 7 9.40 8.65 -21.54
CA PHE A 7 8.70 9.34 -20.43
C PHE A 7 9.57 10.52 -19.97
N ASN A 8 8.95 11.65 -19.59
CA ASN A 8 9.68 12.83 -19.13
C ASN A 8 9.04 13.37 -17.85
N GLY A 9 9.59 12.96 -16.71
CA GLY A 9 9.24 13.47 -15.40
C GLY A 9 10.09 14.67 -15.00
N MET A 10 9.63 15.42 -14.00
CA MET A 10 10.36 16.53 -13.40
C MET A 10 10.18 16.53 -11.88
N LEU A 11 11.28 16.75 -11.17
CA LEU A 11 11.34 16.94 -9.73
C LEU A 11 11.72 18.39 -9.45
N ILE A 12 10.90 19.08 -8.66
CA ILE A 12 11.21 20.42 -8.15
C ILE A 12 11.36 20.31 -6.64
N THR A 13 12.59 20.45 -6.14
CA THR A 13 12.89 20.34 -4.71
C THR A 13 13.06 21.73 -4.13
N LEU A 14 12.11 22.14 -3.29
CA LEU A 14 12.15 23.36 -2.49
C LEU A 14 12.90 23.07 -1.17
N LYS A 15 13.78 23.99 -0.74
CA LYS A 15 14.70 23.77 0.38
C LYS A 15 14.61 24.90 1.40
N LYS A 16 14.43 24.57 2.68
CA LYS A 16 14.40 25.53 3.79
C LYS A 16 15.64 25.39 4.66
N ARG A 17 16.38 26.47 4.85
CA ARG A 17 17.62 26.51 5.65
C ARG A 17 17.34 26.21 7.12
N ILE A 18 18.30 25.57 7.80
CA ILE A 18 18.32 25.49 9.26
C ILE A 18 18.45 26.90 9.87
N SER A 19 17.90 27.09 11.07
CA SER A 19 18.15 28.33 11.83
C SER A 19 19.63 28.44 12.22
N CYS A 20 20.15 29.68 12.25
CA CYS A 20 21.52 30.01 12.64
C CYS A 20 22.62 29.35 11.78
N ILE A 21 22.33 29.05 10.51
CA ILE A 21 23.33 28.60 9.55
C ILE A 21 24.51 29.60 9.45
N SER A 22 25.72 29.08 9.33
CA SER A 22 26.97 29.87 9.27
C SER A 22 27.89 29.48 8.11
N GLN A 23 27.36 28.77 7.12
CA GLN A 23 28.09 28.31 5.93
C GLN A 23 27.43 28.88 4.67
N ASP A 24 28.23 29.32 3.70
CA ASP A 24 27.71 29.69 2.38
C ASP A 24 27.12 28.45 1.68
N ASP A 25 25.81 28.47 1.50
CA ASP A 25 25.01 27.39 0.92
C ASP A 25 24.50 27.74 -0.49
N THR A 26 24.97 28.83 -1.08
CA THR A 26 24.58 29.28 -2.44
C THR A 26 24.90 28.24 -3.52
N ARG A 27 25.77 27.26 -3.23
CA ARG A 27 26.12 26.15 -4.12
C ARG A 27 25.26 24.90 -3.90
N ASP A 28 24.45 24.90 -2.85
CA ASP A 28 23.64 23.75 -2.44
C ASP A 28 22.24 23.77 -3.08
N TYR A 29 21.94 24.77 -3.91
CA TYR A 29 20.71 24.88 -4.72
C TYR A 29 20.98 25.60 -6.06
N GLN A 30 20.16 25.32 -7.07
CA GLN A 30 20.24 25.94 -8.40
C GLN A 30 19.69 27.37 -8.43
N TYR A 31 18.57 27.60 -7.75
CA TYR A 31 17.86 28.89 -7.74
C TYR A 31 17.57 29.35 -6.33
N MET A 32 17.77 30.64 -6.07
CA MET A 32 17.38 31.25 -4.80
C MET A 32 15.88 31.53 -4.82
N MET A 33 15.17 31.24 -3.75
CA MET A 33 13.72 31.46 -3.67
C MET A 33 13.37 32.63 -2.75
N PHE A 34 12.35 33.39 -3.11
CA PHE A 34 11.77 34.47 -2.29
C PHE A 34 10.38 34.03 -1.80
N GLY A 35 10.36 33.23 -0.74
CA GLY A 35 9.16 32.88 0.01
C GLY A 35 9.52 32.26 1.35
N HIS A 36 8.78 31.23 1.75
CA HIS A 36 9.19 30.39 2.86
C HIS A 36 10.51 29.67 2.58
N TYR A 37 10.60 29.01 1.43
CA TYR A 37 11.80 28.31 0.99
C TYR A 37 12.89 29.28 0.54
N ASP A 38 14.14 28.87 0.76
CA ASP A 38 15.33 29.68 0.50
C ASP A 38 16.04 29.26 -0.80
N GLY A 39 15.89 27.99 -1.19
CA GLY A 39 16.51 27.42 -2.39
C GLY A 39 15.58 26.47 -3.14
N MET A 40 15.86 26.27 -4.43
CA MET A 40 15.14 25.34 -5.29
C MET A 40 16.08 24.66 -6.29
N ASP A 41 15.83 23.37 -6.54
CA ASP A 41 16.43 22.61 -7.63
C ASP A 41 15.38 22.07 -8.59
N ILE A 42 15.74 22.01 -9.87
CA ILE A 42 14.94 21.37 -10.93
C ILE A 42 15.76 20.24 -11.55
N HIS A 43 15.16 19.05 -11.58
CA HIS A 43 15.75 17.87 -12.19
C HIS A 43 14.74 17.14 -13.07
N CYS A 44 15.09 16.91 -14.33
CA CYS A 44 14.31 16.04 -15.20
C CYS A 44 14.68 14.57 -14.98
N THR A 45 13.73 13.68 -15.26
CA THR A 45 13.92 12.23 -15.22
C THR A 45 13.26 11.57 -16.43
N ARG A 46 13.89 10.50 -16.93
CA ARG A 46 13.33 9.67 -18.02
C ARG A 46 12.72 8.37 -17.55
N GLU A 47 12.77 8.11 -16.25
CA GLU A 47 12.55 6.81 -15.64
C GLU A 47 11.51 6.95 -14.53
N TRP A 48 10.36 6.28 -14.66
CA TRP A 48 9.24 6.41 -13.73
C TRP A 48 9.65 6.18 -12.26
N TYR A 49 10.44 5.14 -11.99
CA TYR A 49 10.86 4.81 -10.62
C TYR A 49 11.89 5.78 -10.04
N GLN A 50 12.36 6.78 -10.78
CA GLN A 50 13.14 7.86 -10.20
C GLN A 50 12.28 8.90 -9.46
N LEU A 51 10.95 8.88 -9.64
CA LEU A 51 10.00 9.70 -8.89
C LEU A 51 9.72 9.14 -7.48
N ARG A 52 10.06 7.88 -7.21
CA ARG A 52 9.88 7.25 -5.89
C ARG A 52 10.83 7.83 -4.84
N PRO A 53 10.56 7.68 -3.53
CA PRO A 53 11.39 8.25 -2.47
C PRO A 53 12.90 7.94 -2.59
N LYS A 54 13.28 6.72 -3.02
CA LYS A 54 14.69 6.38 -3.28
C LYS A 54 15.32 7.17 -4.44
N GLY A 55 14.57 7.43 -5.51
CA GLY A 55 15.04 8.23 -6.64
C GLY A 55 15.16 9.72 -6.32
N VAL A 56 14.31 10.22 -5.42
CA VAL A 56 14.40 11.56 -4.82
C VAL A 56 15.63 11.66 -3.91
N CYS A 57 15.89 10.65 -3.10
CA CYS A 57 17.08 10.57 -2.23
C CYS A 57 18.39 10.70 -3.03
N GLU A 58 18.48 10.04 -4.18
CA GLU A 58 19.68 10.06 -5.04
C GLU A 58 19.96 11.42 -5.68
N ARG A 59 18.99 12.33 -5.65
CA ARG A 59 19.08 13.72 -6.11
C ARG A 59 19.10 14.71 -4.95
N ALA A 60 19.50 14.26 -3.77
CA ALA A 60 19.56 15.07 -2.55
C ALA A 60 18.23 15.75 -2.17
N GLY A 61 17.09 15.16 -2.58
CA GLY A 61 15.75 15.67 -2.27
C GLY A 61 15.26 15.34 -0.86
N ASN A 62 15.84 14.35 -0.19
CA ASN A 62 15.49 14.00 1.20
C ASN A 62 16.37 14.76 2.21
N ILE A 63 15.83 15.01 3.40
CA ILE A 63 16.58 15.57 4.53
C ILE A 63 17.47 14.48 5.15
N ILE A 64 18.74 14.82 5.37
CA ILE A 64 19.69 14.02 6.17
C ILE A 64 20.27 14.87 7.31
N ILE A 65 20.72 14.22 8.39
CA ILE A 65 21.21 14.91 9.62
C ILE A 65 22.31 15.95 9.34
N GLY A 66 23.16 15.70 8.33
CA GLY A 66 24.26 16.60 7.97
C GLY A 66 23.89 17.75 7.03
N ASP A 67 22.61 17.89 6.64
CA ASP A 67 22.19 18.93 5.71
C ASP A 67 22.21 20.33 6.33
N THR A 68 22.47 21.33 5.50
CA THR A 68 22.30 22.77 5.79
C THR A 68 20.82 23.20 5.78
N PHE A 69 19.91 22.26 5.51
CA PHE A 69 18.46 22.47 5.39
C PHE A 69 17.71 21.72 6.48
N GLN A 70 16.68 22.37 7.05
CA GLN A 70 15.78 21.75 8.03
C GLN A 70 14.59 21.05 7.37
N ASP A 71 14.23 21.47 6.16
CA ASP A 71 13.12 20.89 5.41
C ASP A 71 13.38 20.91 3.90
N LYS A 72 12.92 19.87 3.21
CA LYS A 72 12.98 19.71 1.76
C LYS A 72 11.65 19.15 1.28
N TYR A 73 11.05 19.84 0.33
CA TYR A 73 9.77 19.44 -0.26
C TYR A 73 9.92 19.26 -1.76
N THR A 74 9.63 18.06 -2.25
CA THR A 74 9.78 17.72 -3.67
C THR A 74 8.43 17.57 -4.35
N LEU A 75 8.13 18.48 -5.27
CA LEU A 75 7.03 18.36 -6.24
C LEU A 75 7.42 17.33 -7.30
N LYS A 76 6.50 16.41 -7.60
CA LYS A 76 6.69 15.34 -8.61
C LYS A 76 5.72 15.58 -9.76
N LEU A 77 6.29 15.90 -10.91
CA LEU A 77 5.58 16.34 -12.09
C LEU A 77 5.93 15.45 -13.28
N TYR A 78 5.10 15.50 -14.32
CA TYR A 78 5.43 14.94 -15.62
C TYR A 78 5.09 15.92 -16.72
N MET A 79 5.86 15.88 -17.81
CA MET A 79 5.55 16.67 -18.98
C MET A 79 4.41 16.01 -19.77
N PRO A 80 3.59 16.78 -20.52
CA PRO A 80 2.59 16.21 -21.42
C PRO A 80 3.22 15.30 -22.48
N GLU A 81 2.38 14.51 -23.14
CA GLU A 81 2.77 13.69 -24.29
C GLU A 81 3.52 14.50 -25.36
N PRO A 82 4.51 13.92 -26.07
CA PRO A 82 5.29 14.64 -27.09
C PRO A 82 4.44 15.39 -28.13
N GLU A 83 3.36 14.79 -28.64
CA GLU A 83 2.48 15.43 -29.63
C GLU A 83 1.72 16.63 -29.04
N VAL A 84 1.24 16.50 -27.79
CA VAL A 84 0.57 17.59 -27.06
C VAL A 84 1.56 18.72 -26.78
N ARG A 85 2.79 18.39 -26.38
CA ARG A 85 3.86 19.38 -26.17
C ARG A 85 4.13 20.17 -27.44
N GLU A 86 4.29 19.50 -28.59
CA GLU A 86 4.53 20.18 -29.86
C GLU A 86 3.39 21.14 -30.23
N CYS A 87 2.14 20.74 -29.94
CA CYS A 87 0.97 21.59 -30.14
C CYS A 87 0.98 22.82 -29.22
N LEU A 88 1.29 22.65 -27.94
CA LEU A 88 1.37 23.74 -26.97
C LEU A 88 2.55 24.68 -27.24
N GLU A 89 3.69 24.17 -27.72
CA GLU A 89 4.83 25.01 -28.12
C GLU A 89 4.47 25.91 -29.31
N LYS A 90 3.67 25.43 -30.26
CA LYS A 90 3.12 26.27 -31.35
C LYS A 90 2.17 27.36 -30.86
N GLN A 91 1.65 27.23 -29.64
CA GLN A 91 0.78 28.22 -28.99
C GLN A 91 1.53 29.20 -28.07
N GLY A 92 2.86 29.04 -27.93
CA GLY A 92 3.72 29.96 -27.19
C GLY A 92 4.27 29.42 -25.87
N PHE A 93 3.86 28.22 -25.43
CA PHE A 93 4.42 27.55 -24.26
C PHE A 93 5.85 27.04 -24.54
N ALA A 94 6.66 26.80 -23.50
CA ALA A 94 8.11 26.60 -23.65
C ALA A 94 8.66 25.33 -22.99
N TYR A 95 8.14 24.15 -23.34
CA TYR A 95 8.54 22.88 -22.73
C TYR A 95 10.03 22.52 -22.94
N ASN A 96 10.58 22.75 -24.13
CA ASN A 96 11.99 22.46 -24.45
C ASN A 96 12.97 23.25 -23.57
N ILE A 97 12.63 24.49 -23.17
CA ILE A 97 13.47 25.29 -22.25
C ILE A 97 13.57 24.60 -20.89
N TRP A 98 12.43 24.19 -20.33
CA TRP A 98 12.36 23.53 -19.04
C TRP A 98 13.04 22.15 -19.05
N GLU A 99 12.93 21.42 -20.17
CA GLU A 99 13.65 20.16 -20.36
C GLU A 99 15.17 20.37 -20.31
N GLN A 100 15.69 21.38 -21.03
CA GLN A 100 17.11 21.72 -21.02
C GLN A 100 17.59 22.18 -19.63
N MET A 101 16.77 22.94 -18.91
CA MET A 101 17.08 23.41 -17.56
C MET A 101 17.18 22.25 -16.55
N GLY A 102 16.28 21.26 -16.64
CA GLY A 102 16.27 20.14 -15.70
C GLY A 102 17.32 19.04 -15.96
N TYR A 103 17.89 18.94 -17.16
CA TYR A 103 19.00 18.02 -17.48
C TYR A 103 20.39 18.66 -17.35
N ARG A 104 20.51 19.86 -16.77
CA ARG A 104 21.76 20.64 -16.74
C ARG A 104 22.97 19.88 -16.19
N ASP A 105 23.75 19.33 -17.12
CA ASP A 105 25.20 19.22 -17.05
C ASP A 105 25.78 20.38 -17.89
N SER A 106 25.93 21.57 -17.28
CA SER A 106 26.73 22.70 -17.82
C SER A 106 26.62 22.96 -19.34
N ASN A 107 25.44 23.38 -19.82
CA ASN A 107 25.22 23.73 -21.23
C ASN A 107 25.19 25.27 -21.42
N ASP A 108 26.08 25.82 -22.25
CA ASP A 108 26.28 27.28 -22.42
C ASP A 108 25.00 28.04 -22.86
N SER A 109 24.10 27.39 -23.61
CA SER A 109 22.85 28.00 -24.10
C SER A 109 21.88 28.39 -22.97
N CYS A 110 21.86 27.57 -21.93
CA CYS A 110 20.97 27.72 -20.78
C CYS A 110 21.41 28.91 -19.90
N VAL A 111 22.72 29.13 -19.80
CA VAL A 111 23.32 30.24 -19.04
C VAL A 111 22.97 31.58 -19.67
N GLU A 112 23.09 31.71 -21.00
CA GLU A 112 22.70 32.94 -21.70
C GLU A 112 21.20 33.26 -21.57
N LEU A 113 20.34 32.23 -21.56
CA LEU A 113 18.91 32.41 -21.31
C LEU A 113 18.65 32.96 -19.90
N LEU A 114 19.26 32.38 -18.87
CA LEU A 114 19.09 32.85 -17.48
C LEU A 114 19.68 34.24 -17.23
N LYS A 115 20.70 34.65 -18.00
CA LYS A 115 21.18 36.03 -17.98
C LYS A 115 20.16 37.04 -18.51
N ARG A 116 19.23 36.62 -19.37
CA ARG A 116 18.19 37.48 -19.95
C ARG A 116 16.87 37.39 -19.17
N TYR A 117 16.51 36.20 -18.73
CA TYR A 117 15.29 35.91 -17.99
C TYR A 117 15.64 35.24 -16.66
N PRO A 118 16.07 36.00 -15.64
CA PRO A 118 16.60 35.41 -14.41
C PRO A 118 15.53 35.06 -13.37
N PHE A 119 14.28 35.52 -13.55
CA PHE A 119 13.21 35.26 -12.61
C PHE A 119 12.51 33.95 -12.95
N ILE A 120 12.61 33.01 -12.03
CA ILE A 120 11.95 31.71 -12.11
C ILE A 120 10.75 31.70 -11.17
N SER A 121 9.54 31.43 -11.67
CA SER A 121 8.37 31.32 -10.80
C SER A 121 7.73 29.95 -10.93
N VAL A 122 7.38 29.38 -9.78
CA VAL A 122 6.66 28.12 -9.65
C VAL A 122 5.32 28.43 -9.02
N SER A 123 4.24 28.17 -9.75
CA SER A 123 2.88 28.32 -9.25
C SER A 123 2.18 26.98 -9.19
N VAL A 124 1.88 26.52 -7.99
CA VAL A 124 1.08 25.32 -7.72
C VAL A 124 -0.39 25.72 -7.74
N ILE A 125 -1.22 25.03 -8.52
CA ILE A 125 -2.64 25.37 -8.71
C ILE A 125 -3.56 24.16 -8.50
N ASN A 126 -4.71 24.44 -7.90
CA ASN A 126 -5.84 23.51 -7.78
C ASN A 126 -7.06 24.10 -8.50
N LEU A 127 -7.72 23.27 -9.29
CA LEU A 127 -8.88 23.62 -10.11
C LEU A 127 -10.17 23.44 -9.31
N SER A 128 -11.20 24.23 -9.61
CA SER A 128 -12.51 24.02 -8.98
C SER A 128 -13.16 22.70 -9.44
N LYS A 129 -13.98 22.08 -8.59
CA LYS A 129 -14.73 20.84 -8.90
C LYS A 129 -15.46 20.94 -10.24
N GLN A 130 -16.17 22.05 -10.45
CA GLN A 130 -16.96 22.28 -11.66
C GLN A 130 -16.07 22.37 -12.91
N PHE A 131 -14.89 22.98 -12.78
CA PHE A 131 -13.94 23.04 -13.89
C PHE A 131 -13.36 21.65 -14.23
N VAL A 132 -13.13 20.81 -13.22
CA VAL A 132 -12.65 19.42 -13.38
C VAL A 132 -13.70 18.51 -14.05
N ALA A 133 -14.98 18.68 -13.69
CA ALA A 133 -16.12 17.87 -14.15
C ALA A 133 -16.45 17.96 -15.66
N GLY A 134 -15.90 18.95 -16.38
CA GLY A 134 -16.17 19.12 -17.82
C GLY A 134 -15.64 17.97 -18.68
N ARG A 135 -16.18 17.77 -19.90
CA ARG A 135 -15.82 16.63 -20.79
C ARG A 135 -14.50 16.80 -21.55
N GLU A 136 -14.00 18.02 -21.73
CA GLU A 136 -12.77 18.31 -22.47
C GLU A 136 -11.51 17.89 -21.69
N LYS A 137 -10.36 17.72 -22.36
CA LYS A 137 -9.09 17.42 -21.67
C LYS A 137 -8.69 18.60 -20.79
N LEU A 138 -8.41 18.36 -19.51
CA LEU A 138 -8.13 19.42 -18.53
C LEU A 138 -6.94 20.29 -18.89
N LEU A 139 -5.87 19.69 -19.44
CA LEU A 139 -4.68 20.41 -19.87
C LEU A 139 -4.99 21.44 -20.96
N ASP A 140 -5.85 21.08 -21.92
CA ASP A 140 -6.25 21.99 -23.00
C ASP A 140 -7.08 23.15 -22.44
N LYS A 141 -8.01 22.88 -21.52
CA LYS A 141 -8.82 23.91 -20.86
C LYS A 141 -7.98 24.91 -20.07
N ILE A 142 -7.03 24.43 -19.27
CA ILE A 142 -6.21 25.31 -18.41
C ILE A 142 -5.19 26.10 -19.24
N THR A 143 -4.59 25.50 -20.27
CA THR A 143 -3.66 26.22 -21.16
C THR A 143 -4.38 27.30 -21.96
N ALA A 144 -5.61 27.04 -22.43
CA ALA A 144 -6.46 28.06 -23.06
C ALA A 144 -6.78 29.21 -22.08
N SER A 145 -7.09 28.90 -20.82
CA SER A 145 -7.40 29.90 -19.79
C SER A 145 -6.17 30.77 -19.46
N ILE A 146 -4.98 30.17 -19.40
CA ILE A 146 -3.71 30.90 -19.20
C ILE A 146 -3.43 31.84 -20.37
N LYS A 147 -3.66 31.37 -21.60
CA LYS A 147 -3.47 32.19 -22.80
C LYS A 147 -4.42 33.38 -22.82
N ASP A 148 -5.71 33.17 -22.53
CA ASP A 148 -6.70 34.24 -22.41
C ASP A 148 -6.32 35.25 -21.31
N ALA A 149 -5.81 34.77 -20.18
CA ALA A 149 -5.32 35.63 -19.10
C ALA A 149 -4.11 36.50 -19.53
N ALA A 150 -3.18 35.92 -20.28
CA ALA A 150 -2.02 36.62 -20.83
C ALA A 150 -2.41 37.64 -21.90
N ASP A 151 -3.33 37.28 -22.80
CA ASP A 151 -3.85 38.15 -23.86
C ASP A 151 -4.58 39.38 -23.28
N LYS A 152 -5.35 39.22 -22.19
CA LYS A 152 -6.02 40.34 -21.48
C LYS A 152 -5.06 41.38 -20.93
N ARG A 153 -3.81 41.00 -20.64
CA ARG A 153 -2.73 41.89 -20.18
C ARG A 153 -1.75 42.29 -21.28
N ALA A 154 -2.01 41.85 -22.51
CA ALA A 154 -1.12 42.02 -23.66
C ALA A 154 0.31 41.49 -23.39
N ILE A 155 0.41 40.38 -22.66
CA ILE A 155 1.66 39.69 -22.37
C ILE A 155 1.73 38.44 -23.26
N PRO A 156 2.60 38.38 -24.28
CA PRO A 156 2.78 37.15 -25.05
C PRO A 156 3.31 36.03 -24.15
N VAL A 157 2.72 34.84 -24.23
CA VAL A 157 3.11 33.67 -23.41
C VAL A 157 4.58 33.29 -23.65
N GLU A 158 5.08 33.55 -24.87
CA GLU A 158 6.47 33.33 -25.26
C GLU A 158 7.46 34.18 -24.47
N GLU A 159 7.05 35.35 -23.96
CA GLU A 159 7.92 36.25 -23.18
C GLU A 159 8.11 35.82 -21.73
N VAL A 160 7.20 34.96 -21.22
CA VAL A 160 7.25 34.42 -19.85
C VAL A 160 7.61 32.94 -19.82
N HIS A 161 7.90 32.35 -20.99
CA HIS A 161 8.36 30.97 -21.17
C HIS A 161 7.57 29.96 -20.31
N CYS A 162 6.24 30.09 -20.34
CA CYS A 162 5.35 29.30 -19.49
C CYS A 162 5.37 27.81 -19.88
N ALA A 163 5.32 26.93 -18.89
CA ALA A 163 4.97 25.52 -19.08
C ALA A 163 3.96 25.07 -18.02
N VAL A 164 2.98 24.27 -18.45
CA VAL A 164 1.96 23.69 -17.58
C VAL A 164 2.26 22.20 -17.40
N MET A 165 2.55 21.80 -16.16
CA MET A 165 2.94 20.43 -15.82
C MET A 165 1.88 19.80 -14.92
N PRO A 166 1.25 18.69 -15.33
CA PRO A 166 0.50 17.84 -14.42
C PRO A 166 1.34 17.41 -13.21
N SER A 167 0.68 17.32 -12.04
CA SER A 167 1.30 16.89 -10.79
C SER A 167 0.76 15.52 -10.34
N ILE A 168 1.64 14.70 -9.76
CA ILE A 168 1.28 13.42 -9.12
C ILE A 168 0.93 13.65 -7.62
N GLY A 169 1.31 14.82 -7.09
CA GLY A 169 1.08 15.21 -5.70
C GLY A 169 -0.32 15.73 -5.41
N TYR A 170 -0.49 16.47 -4.32
CA TYR A 170 -1.79 17.06 -3.96
C TYR A 170 -2.30 18.04 -5.03
N ALA A 171 -1.39 18.80 -5.62
CA ALA A 171 -1.71 19.79 -6.64
C ALA A 171 -2.20 19.16 -7.95
N ASP A 172 -3.12 19.84 -8.64
CA ASP A 172 -3.56 19.42 -9.98
C ASP A 172 -2.48 19.72 -11.03
N PHE A 173 -2.00 20.96 -11.05
CA PHE A 173 -0.98 21.42 -11.98
C PHE A 173 0.08 22.29 -11.30
N THR A 174 1.28 22.29 -11.85
CA THR A 174 2.33 23.26 -11.55
C THR A 174 2.66 24.04 -12.81
N LEU A 175 2.56 25.36 -12.71
CA LEU A 175 2.91 26.31 -13.75
C LEU A 175 4.34 26.80 -13.51
N LEU A 176 5.17 26.70 -14.53
CA LEU A 176 6.56 27.17 -14.50
C LEU A 176 6.69 28.36 -15.41
N PHE A 177 7.27 29.46 -14.91
CA PHE A 177 7.52 30.67 -15.67
C PHE A 177 8.99 31.07 -15.57
N LEU A 178 9.56 31.49 -16.69
CA LEU A 178 10.87 32.09 -16.77
C LEU A 178 10.73 33.46 -17.42
N SER A 179 11.01 34.52 -16.67
CA SER A 179 10.71 35.89 -17.09
C SER A 179 11.83 36.88 -16.78
N ASP A 180 11.77 38.02 -17.45
CA ASP A 180 12.63 39.18 -17.23
C ASP A 180 12.06 40.10 -16.14
N ASN A 181 10.75 39.99 -15.89
CA ASN A 181 10.02 40.77 -14.91
C ASN A 181 8.93 39.90 -14.23
N PRO A 182 9.01 39.68 -12.90
CA PRO A 182 8.03 38.86 -12.18
C PRO A 182 6.62 39.47 -12.16
N GLN A 183 6.49 40.78 -12.44
CA GLN A 183 5.19 41.44 -12.64
C GLN A 183 4.35 40.74 -13.70
N LYS A 184 4.97 40.37 -14.84
CA LYS A 184 4.25 39.73 -15.96
C LYS A 184 3.59 38.43 -15.51
N VAL A 185 4.29 37.65 -14.70
CA VAL A 185 3.81 36.38 -14.17
C VAL A 185 2.67 36.61 -13.17
N ILE A 186 2.85 37.54 -12.23
CA ILE A 186 1.82 37.87 -11.23
C ILE A 186 0.54 38.39 -11.90
N ASP A 187 0.65 39.25 -12.92
CA ASP A 187 -0.50 39.77 -13.68
C ASP A 187 -1.29 38.66 -14.37
N ILE A 188 -0.61 37.67 -14.97
CA ILE A 188 -1.26 36.50 -15.57
C ILE A 188 -2.00 35.69 -14.50
N LEU A 189 -1.33 35.41 -13.37
CA LEU A 189 -1.92 34.62 -12.28
C LEU A 189 -3.11 35.34 -11.63
N ASP A 190 -3.06 36.65 -11.47
CA ASP A 190 -4.16 37.44 -10.91
C ASP A 190 -5.38 37.42 -11.83
N ILE A 191 -5.21 37.56 -13.15
CA ILE A 191 -6.33 37.41 -14.09
C ILE A 191 -6.85 35.96 -14.10
N LEU A 192 -5.97 34.97 -14.01
CA LEU A 192 -6.40 33.57 -13.97
C LEU A 192 -7.24 33.26 -12.72
N ARG A 193 -6.88 33.85 -11.56
CA ARG A 193 -7.67 33.78 -10.32
C ARG A 193 -9.03 34.45 -10.45
N GLU A 194 -9.13 35.52 -11.24
CA GLU A 194 -10.38 36.23 -11.53
C GLU A 194 -11.24 35.54 -12.60
N THR A 195 -10.68 34.56 -13.33
CA THR A 195 -11.36 33.95 -14.47
C THR A 195 -12.47 33.00 -14.02
N GLN A 196 -13.66 33.21 -14.58
CA GLN A 196 -14.83 32.36 -14.37
C GLN A 196 -15.26 31.73 -15.69
N VAL A 197 -15.70 30.48 -15.63
CA VAL A 197 -16.31 29.77 -16.75
C VAL A 197 -17.83 29.85 -16.62
N ILE A 198 -18.50 30.09 -17.74
CA ILE A 198 -19.96 30.18 -17.82
C ILE A 198 -20.49 28.86 -18.39
N GLU A 199 -21.32 28.15 -17.63
CA GLU A 199 -21.99 26.94 -18.10
C GLU A 199 -23.49 27.04 -17.81
N GLY A 200 -24.28 27.29 -18.86
CA GLY A 200 -25.69 27.64 -18.73
C GLY A 200 -25.86 29.00 -18.02
N ASP A 201 -26.63 29.01 -16.93
CA ASP A 201 -26.89 30.20 -16.11
C ASP A 201 -25.94 30.33 -14.90
N ARG A 202 -24.97 29.41 -14.74
CA ARG A 202 -24.05 29.40 -13.59
C ARG A 202 -22.64 29.80 -14.02
N ASN A 203 -22.01 30.65 -13.20
CA ASN A 203 -20.60 31.01 -13.32
C ASN A 203 -19.83 30.33 -12.18
N TYR A 204 -18.71 29.70 -12.50
CA TYR A 204 -17.81 29.12 -11.51
C TYR A 204 -16.35 29.51 -11.77
N PRO A 205 -15.53 29.67 -10.72
CA PRO A 205 -14.12 30.03 -10.87
C PRO A 205 -13.32 28.90 -11.52
N VAL A 206 -12.29 29.24 -12.29
CA VAL A 206 -11.35 28.23 -12.84
C VAL A 206 -10.49 27.62 -11.73
N LEU A 207 -9.90 28.49 -10.91
CA LEU A 207 -9.02 28.10 -9.80
C LEU A 207 -9.80 28.06 -8.49
N SER A 208 -9.59 27.00 -7.70
CA SER A 208 -9.99 26.99 -6.30
C SER A 208 -8.88 27.58 -5.41
N ASN A 209 -7.62 27.23 -5.67
CA ASN A 209 -6.48 27.71 -4.91
C ASN A 209 -5.25 27.86 -5.83
N SER A 210 -4.37 28.81 -5.50
CA SER A 210 -3.09 28.97 -6.21
C SER A 210 -2.02 29.57 -5.29
N TYR A 211 -0.83 28.97 -5.30
CA TYR A 211 0.32 29.43 -4.55
C TYR A 211 1.52 29.58 -5.47
N ALA A 212 2.08 30.79 -5.52
CA ALA A 212 3.19 31.13 -6.39
C ALA A 212 4.41 31.57 -5.58
N ILE A 213 5.56 30.99 -5.90
CA ILE A 213 6.86 31.40 -5.37
C ILE A 213 7.73 31.83 -6.54
N THR A 214 8.35 33.00 -6.41
CA THR A 214 9.34 33.49 -7.37
C THR A 214 10.73 33.36 -6.76
N GLY A 215 11.68 32.96 -7.60
CA GLY A 215 13.09 32.88 -7.31
C GLY A 215 13.94 33.61 -8.35
N PHE A 216 15.25 33.52 -8.19
CA PHE A 216 16.24 34.18 -9.05
C PHE A 216 17.44 33.28 -9.31
N ALA A 217 17.85 33.24 -10.58
CA ALA A 217 19.04 32.55 -11.06
C ALA A 217 20.30 33.39 -10.85
N LYS A 218 21.37 32.79 -10.31
CA LYS A 218 22.64 33.49 -10.03
C LYS A 218 23.25 34.15 -11.28
N GLU A 219 23.09 33.52 -12.44
CA GLU A 219 23.57 34.02 -13.73
C GLU A 219 22.97 35.38 -14.09
N GLY A 220 21.76 35.67 -13.62
CA GLY A 220 21.06 36.94 -13.79
C GLY A 220 21.77 38.15 -13.20
N LEU A 221 22.65 37.96 -12.21
CA LEU A 221 23.38 39.04 -11.56
C LEU A 221 24.20 39.88 -12.56
N GLN A 222 24.64 39.30 -13.68
CA GLN A 222 25.45 40.00 -14.69
C GLN A 222 24.69 41.05 -15.49
N ASN A 223 23.36 40.93 -15.56
CA ASN A 223 22.49 41.82 -16.35
C ASN A 223 21.40 42.48 -15.50
N LEU A 224 21.50 42.40 -14.17
CA LEU A 224 20.48 42.92 -13.26
C LEU A 224 20.20 44.42 -13.47
N ASP A 225 21.26 45.21 -13.73
CA ASP A 225 21.16 46.66 -14.01
C ASP A 225 20.43 47.00 -15.31
N LYS A 226 20.21 46.02 -16.19
CA LYS A 226 19.49 46.19 -17.47
C LYS A 226 17.99 45.88 -17.36
N LEU A 227 17.53 45.35 -16.22
CA LEU A 227 16.13 45.00 -16.01
C LEU A 227 15.34 46.21 -15.52
N ILE A 228 14.16 46.44 -16.10
CA ILE A 228 13.25 47.52 -15.70
C ILE A 228 12.21 46.94 -14.74
N LEU A 229 12.30 47.30 -13.46
CA LEU A 229 11.53 46.71 -12.35
C LEU A 229 10.82 47.77 -11.50
N ASP A 230 10.18 48.75 -12.14
CA ASP A 230 9.65 49.95 -11.46
C ASP A 230 8.54 49.66 -10.43
N ASN A 231 7.77 48.57 -10.62
CA ASN A 231 6.65 48.18 -9.76
C ASN A 231 6.91 46.94 -8.88
N VAL A 232 8.13 46.40 -8.90
CA VAL A 232 8.49 45.22 -8.11
C VAL A 232 9.27 45.67 -6.88
N LYS A 233 8.83 45.25 -5.69
CA LYS A 233 9.45 45.52 -4.39
C LYS A 233 9.85 44.22 -3.69
N LEU A 234 10.90 44.29 -2.88
CA LEU A 234 11.33 43.16 -2.05
C LEU A 234 11.01 43.45 -0.59
N SER A 235 10.40 42.48 0.08
CA SER A 235 10.12 42.50 1.51
C SER A 235 10.95 41.42 2.18
N ILE A 236 11.83 41.79 3.11
CA ILE A 236 12.70 40.85 3.83
C ILE A 236 12.35 40.91 5.31
N ARG A 237 11.81 39.82 5.83
CA ARG A 237 11.66 39.59 7.26
C ARG A 237 12.93 38.94 7.80
N VAL A 238 13.50 39.55 8.82
CA VAL A 238 14.70 39.08 9.52
C VAL A 238 14.30 38.68 10.93
N ASN A 239 14.48 37.40 11.25
CA ASN A 239 14.38 36.92 12.62
C ASN A 239 15.76 37.05 13.25
N LEU A 240 15.88 37.83 14.32
CA LEU A 240 17.15 38.16 14.95
C LEU A 240 17.61 37.04 15.88
N ARG A 241 18.93 36.99 16.11
CA ARG A 241 19.52 36.09 17.09
C ARG A 241 19.12 36.50 18.52
N GLU A 242 19.01 35.52 19.41
CA GLU A 242 18.75 35.77 20.82
C GLU A 242 19.79 36.75 21.40
N GLY A 243 19.30 37.78 22.08
CA GLY A 243 20.13 38.84 22.66
C GLY A 243 20.47 40.01 21.70
N VAL A 244 20.07 39.94 20.43
CA VAL A 244 20.24 41.03 19.45
C VAL A 244 18.98 41.86 19.36
N SER A 245 19.12 43.19 19.50
CA SER A 245 18.02 44.13 19.31
C SER A 245 17.93 44.62 17.86
N ALA A 246 16.72 44.94 17.40
CA ALA A 246 16.49 45.55 16.10
C ALA A 246 17.35 46.82 15.87
N GLY A 247 17.57 47.63 16.90
CA GLY A 247 18.42 48.82 16.81
C GLY A 247 19.93 48.51 16.65
N GLN A 248 20.41 47.40 17.23
CA GLN A 248 21.79 46.93 16.98
C GLN A 248 21.93 46.44 15.54
N PHE A 249 20.96 45.66 15.07
CA PHE A 249 20.94 45.18 13.69
C PHE A 249 20.82 46.31 12.68
N GLN A 250 19.98 47.33 12.92
CA GLN A 250 19.85 48.50 12.06
C GLN A 250 21.18 49.22 11.84
N LYS A 251 21.95 49.45 12.91
CA LYS A 251 23.27 50.10 12.80
C LYS A 251 24.24 49.29 11.94
N TYR A 252 24.21 47.96 12.08
CA TYR A 252 25.01 47.06 11.25
C TYR A 252 24.55 47.09 9.79
N PHE A 253 23.24 47.01 9.57
CA PHE A 253 22.60 47.03 8.25
C PHE A 253 22.91 48.32 7.48
N ASP A 254 22.73 49.48 8.12
CA ASP A 254 23.02 50.79 7.53
C ASP A 254 24.51 50.93 7.17
N ALA A 255 25.41 50.47 8.06
CA ALA A 255 26.85 50.54 7.82
C ALA A 255 27.30 49.65 6.66
N GLU A 256 26.70 48.47 6.49
CA GLU A 256 27.00 47.58 5.36
C GLU A 256 26.40 48.13 4.06
N LEU A 257 25.18 48.66 4.07
CA LEU A 257 24.59 49.32 2.91
C LEU A 257 25.41 50.54 2.47
N GLU A 258 25.86 51.37 3.41
CA GLU A 258 26.68 52.55 3.10
C GLU A 258 27.98 52.15 2.40
N LYS A 259 28.67 51.09 2.86
CA LYS A 259 29.87 50.56 2.18
C LYS A 259 29.59 50.13 0.75
N ILE A 260 28.45 49.46 0.52
CA ILE A 260 28.06 48.96 -0.80
C ILE A 260 27.68 50.11 -1.73
N CYS A 261 26.89 51.08 -1.25
CA CYS A 261 26.50 52.26 -2.00
C CYS A 261 27.71 53.14 -2.38
N ILE A 262 28.67 53.34 -1.46
CA ILE A 262 29.91 54.07 -1.74
C ILE A 262 30.75 53.36 -2.82
N ALA A 263 30.80 52.02 -2.79
CA ALA A 263 31.53 51.24 -3.78
C ALA A 263 30.89 51.28 -5.18
N GLN A 264 29.55 51.36 -5.26
CA GLN A 264 28.81 51.35 -6.53
C GLN A 264 28.60 52.75 -7.13
N ASN A 265 28.45 53.81 -6.33
CA ASN A 265 28.24 55.18 -6.79
C ASN A 265 28.90 56.21 -5.85
N PRO A 266 30.19 56.55 -6.07
CA PRO A 266 30.91 57.50 -5.21
C PRO A 266 30.25 58.90 -5.26
N GLY A 267 29.56 59.29 -4.19
CA GLY A 267 29.00 60.66 -4.01
C GLY A 267 27.47 60.79 -3.94
N LYS A 268 26.70 59.70 -4.04
CA LYS A 268 25.25 59.69 -3.76
C LYS A 268 24.97 58.88 -2.48
N ILE A 269 24.55 59.54 -1.42
CA ILE A 269 24.00 58.87 -0.23
C ILE A 269 22.51 58.70 -0.50
N GLU A 270 22.09 57.50 -0.89
CA GLU A 270 20.67 57.19 -1.00
C GLU A 270 20.02 56.99 0.38
N LYS A 271 18.70 57.19 0.41
CA LYS A 271 17.84 57.26 1.58
C LYS A 271 18.05 56.02 2.49
N GLN A 272 18.11 56.23 3.81
CA GLN A 272 18.17 55.14 4.79
C GLN A 272 16.96 54.20 4.61
N SER A 273 17.23 52.90 4.47
CA SER A 273 16.18 51.87 4.47
C SER A 273 15.52 51.83 5.84
N GLU A 274 14.21 52.04 5.90
CA GLU A 274 13.45 51.92 7.15
C GLU A 274 13.23 50.45 7.50
N LEU A 275 13.62 50.09 8.72
CA LEU A 275 13.41 48.77 9.31
C LEU A 275 12.27 48.86 10.31
N TYR A 276 11.21 48.11 10.03
CA TYR A 276 10.00 48.08 10.82
C TYR A 276 10.09 46.96 11.84
N GLN A 277 9.98 47.31 13.12
CA GLN A 277 9.87 46.34 14.19
C GLN A 277 8.49 45.66 14.13
N MET A 278 8.45 44.33 14.15
CA MET A 278 7.22 43.55 14.04
C MET A 278 6.76 43.06 15.43
N PHE A 279 7.00 41.79 15.75
CA PHE A 279 6.60 41.17 17.02
C PHE A 279 7.73 41.26 18.05
N GLY A 280 7.65 42.24 18.96
CA GLY A 280 8.67 42.43 20.00
C GLY A 280 10.05 42.81 19.45
N ASN A 281 11.13 42.60 20.22
CA ASN A 281 12.51 42.91 19.81
C ASN A 281 13.19 41.78 18.99
N SER A 282 12.48 40.68 18.70
CA SER A 282 13.06 39.48 18.09
C SER A 282 13.00 39.45 16.57
N ASP A 283 12.08 40.19 15.94
CA ASP A 283 11.91 40.19 14.48
C ASP A 283 11.83 41.61 13.92
N CYS A 284 12.37 41.81 12.73
CA CYS A 284 12.21 43.04 11.97
C CYS A 284 11.89 42.79 10.49
N LEU A 285 11.29 43.80 9.86
CA LEU A 285 10.87 43.78 8.47
C LEU A 285 11.56 44.93 7.72
N ILE A 286 12.26 44.59 6.65
CA ILE A 286 12.86 45.54 5.72
C ILE A 286 11.91 45.61 4.52
N LEU A 287 11.23 46.74 4.36
CA LEU A 287 10.49 47.04 3.13
C LEU A 287 11.41 47.87 2.24
N SER A 288 11.95 47.24 1.19
CA SER A 288 12.80 47.96 0.26
C SER A 288 11.93 48.76 -0.71
N ASP A 289 11.90 50.08 -0.52
CA ASP A 289 11.55 51.04 -1.57
C ASP A 289 12.72 51.26 -2.57
N MET A 290 13.86 50.58 -2.35
CA MET A 290 15.05 50.68 -3.19
C MET A 290 15.08 49.65 -4.33
N PRO A 291 15.81 49.92 -5.43
CA PRO A 291 15.83 49.09 -6.64
C PRO A 291 16.33 47.66 -6.39
N PHE A 292 15.77 46.69 -7.12
CA PHE A 292 16.19 45.28 -7.10
C PHE A 292 17.69 45.06 -7.36
N GLY A 293 18.30 45.94 -8.18
CA GLY A 293 19.74 45.97 -8.45
C GLY A 293 20.63 46.02 -7.20
N LEU A 294 20.13 46.61 -6.11
CA LEU A 294 20.87 46.74 -4.86
C LEU A 294 20.72 45.52 -3.94
N PHE A 295 19.51 44.98 -3.82
CA PHE A 295 19.17 43.99 -2.78
C PHE A 295 19.45 42.54 -3.19
N ILE A 296 19.17 42.13 -4.43
CA ILE A 296 19.39 40.74 -4.87
C ILE A 296 20.85 40.30 -4.68
N PRO A 297 21.87 41.12 -5.03
CA PRO A 297 23.26 40.72 -4.82
C PRO A 297 23.62 40.45 -3.36
N LEU A 298 22.90 40.99 -2.36
CA LEU A 298 23.20 40.84 -0.93
C LEU A 298 23.03 39.40 -0.42
N PHE A 299 22.29 38.57 -1.14
CA PHE A 299 22.07 37.17 -0.78
C PHE A 299 23.16 36.23 -1.33
N TYR A 300 24.05 36.72 -2.20
CA TYR A 300 25.10 35.94 -2.85
C TYR A 300 26.49 36.35 -2.36
N ASP A 301 27.50 35.52 -2.65
CA ASP A 301 28.92 35.81 -2.54
C ASP A 301 29.34 36.38 -1.16
N SER A 302 28.90 35.72 -0.08
CA SER A 302 29.20 36.07 1.32
C SER A 302 28.82 37.50 1.74
N LYS A 303 27.89 38.14 1.03
CA LYS A 303 27.33 39.44 1.41
C LYS A 303 26.33 39.32 2.57
N LEU A 304 25.80 40.46 3.01
CA LEU A 304 25.00 40.63 4.22
C LEU A 304 23.98 39.51 4.53
N PHE A 305 23.19 39.08 3.53
CA PHE A 305 22.12 38.08 3.71
C PHE A 305 22.55 36.66 3.34
N ASN A 306 23.82 36.47 2.99
CA ASN A 306 24.42 35.17 2.76
C ASN A 306 24.93 34.59 4.10
N PRO A 307 24.59 33.34 4.45
CA PRO A 307 25.02 32.75 5.72
C PRO A 307 26.53 32.54 5.88
N GLY A 308 27.30 32.57 4.79
CA GLY A 308 28.77 32.56 4.82
C GLY A 308 29.40 33.89 5.25
N ASN A 309 28.61 34.95 5.42
CA ASN A 309 29.11 36.19 6.02
C ASN A 309 29.39 35.99 7.52
N GLU A 310 30.58 36.34 8.00
CA GLU A 310 30.99 36.15 9.40
C GLU A 310 30.02 36.80 10.41
N ARG A 311 29.36 37.90 10.01
CA ARG A 311 28.41 38.63 10.84
C ARG A 311 26.97 38.13 10.72
N PHE A 312 26.63 37.36 9.68
CA PHE A 312 25.29 36.79 9.53
C PHE A 312 24.86 36.02 10.78
N PRO A 313 25.60 35.00 11.26
CA PRO A 313 25.17 34.24 12.43
C PRO A 313 25.22 35.08 13.71
N GLU A 314 25.95 36.20 13.76
CA GLU A 314 25.94 37.08 14.95
C GLU A 314 24.59 37.78 15.13
N TYR A 315 23.94 38.20 14.05
CA TYR A 315 22.73 39.03 14.09
C TYR A 315 21.46 38.32 13.64
N ILE A 316 21.56 37.41 12.66
CA ILE A 316 20.42 36.82 11.95
C ILE A 316 20.28 35.35 12.36
N ARG A 317 19.10 35.01 12.89
CA ARG A 317 18.70 33.62 13.15
C ARG A 317 18.11 32.98 11.89
N ASN A 318 17.24 33.68 11.19
CA ASN A 318 16.58 33.20 9.97
C ASN A 318 16.11 34.38 9.11
N LEU A 319 15.96 34.15 7.81
CA LEU A 319 15.40 35.11 6.85
C LEU A 319 14.14 34.51 6.19
N CYS A 320 13.20 35.40 5.87
CA CYS A 320 12.10 35.11 4.96
C CYS A 320 11.94 36.31 4.04
N SER A 321 12.16 36.11 2.75
CA SER A 321 12.06 37.15 1.74
C SER A 321 10.85 36.89 0.85
N SER A 322 10.22 37.94 0.34
CA SER A 322 9.06 37.83 -0.54
C SER A 322 9.10 38.94 -1.58
N ILE A 323 8.81 38.60 -2.84
CA ILE A 323 8.62 39.59 -3.90
C ILE A 323 7.19 40.13 -3.80
N ARG A 324 7.06 41.45 -3.87
CA ARG A 324 5.77 42.17 -3.86
C ARG A 324 5.67 43.01 -5.10
N VAL A 325 4.52 42.95 -5.74
CA VAL A 325 4.19 43.80 -6.88
C VAL A 325 3.26 44.92 -6.42
N GLY A 326 3.54 46.15 -6.83
CA GLY A 326 2.70 47.31 -6.53
C GLY A 326 1.34 47.18 -7.21
N VAL A 327 0.29 46.89 -6.43
CA VAL A 327 -1.08 46.71 -6.95
C VAL A 327 -1.79 48.05 -7.05
N GLU A 328 -2.34 48.40 -8.21
CA GLU A 328 -3.13 49.64 -8.40
C GLU A 328 -4.53 49.62 -7.75
N LYS A 329 -4.99 48.50 -7.17
CA LYS A 329 -6.22 48.41 -6.36
C LYS A 329 -6.16 47.25 -5.39
N LYS A 330 -6.42 47.50 -4.10
CA LYS A 330 -6.76 46.44 -3.14
C LYS A 330 -8.18 45.98 -3.42
N VAL A 331 -8.33 44.86 -4.10
CA VAL A 331 -9.57 44.09 -4.05
C VAL A 331 -9.43 43.12 -2.88
N TYR A 332 -10.14 43.40 -1.80
CA TYR A 332 -10.39 42.37 -0.79
C TYR A 332 -11.34 41.38 -1.44
N PHE A 333 -10.85 40.18 -1.75
CA PHE A 333 -11.72 39.08 -2.12
C PHE A 333 -12.38 38.58 -0.84
N GLU A 334 -13.64 38.94 -0.65
CA GLU A 334 -14.58 37.93 -0.15
C GLU A 334 -14.68 36.91 -1.28
N VAL A 335 -14.12 35.72 -1.07
CA VAL A 335 -14.51 34.55 -1.85
C VAL A 335 -16.04 34.57 -1.80
N PRO A 336 -16.76 34.72 -2.93
CA PRO A 336 -18.19 34.60 -2.89
C PRO A 336 -18.45 33.28 -2.17
N GLU A 337 -19.31 33.27 -1.15
CA GLU A 337 -19.96 32.05 -0.68
C GLU A 337 -20.79 31.53 -1.86
N SER A 338 -20.13 31.01 -2.91
CA SER A 338 -20.73 30.33 -4.02
C SER A 338 -21.10 28.96 -3.48
N GLY A 339 -22.19 28.95 -2.70
CA GLY A 339 -22.75 27.81 -2.00
C GLY A 339 -21.88 27.34 -0.85
N ILE A 340 -22.29 27.62 0.40
CA ILE A 340 -22.11 26.57 1.41
C ILE A 340 -22.80 25.35 0.81
N ASP A 341 -21.99 24.39 0.36
CA ASP A 341 -22.46 23.22 -0.36
C ASP A 341 -23.45 22.48 0.55
N SER A 342 -24.57 21.99 0.02
CA SER A 342 -25.58 21.28 0.82
C SER A 342 -24.96 20.12 1.62
N ALA A 343 -23.89 19.54 1.09
CA ALA A 343 -23.09 18.50 1.72
C ALA A 343 -22.37 18.95 3.01
N TYR A 344 -21.83 20.18 3.08
CA TYR A 344 -21.19 20.69 4.29
C TYR A 344 -22.19 20.74 5.45
N GLU A 345 -23.39 21.29 5.18
CA GLU A 345 -24.46 21.42 6.17
C GLU A 345 -25.06 20.05 6.56
N GLU A 346 -25.08 19.09 5.64
CA GLU A 346 -25.45 17.69 5.90
C GLU A 346 -24.47 17.04 6.87
N TYR A 347 -23.16 17.01 6.54
CA TYR A 347 -22.14 16.43 7.42
C TYR A 347 -22.07 17.14 8.77
N GLN A 348 -22.19 18.46 8.81
CA GLN A 348 -22.14 19.20 10.07
C GLN A 348 -23.28 18.77 11.00
N ARG A 349 -24.50 18.61 10.48
CA ARG A 349 -25.64 18.14 11.29
C ARG A 349 -25.42 16.72 11.79
N GLU A 350 -25.04 15.79 10.89
CA GLU A 350 -24.79 14.39 11.27
C GLU A 350 -23.69 14.26 12.34
N PHE A 351 -22.63 15.06 12.23
CA PHE A 351 -21.53 15.04 13.20
C PHE A 351 -21.92 15.61 14.56
N VAL A 352 -22.76 16.64 14.60
CA VAL A 352 -23.28 17.17 15.87
C VAL A 352 -24.10 16.10 16.57
N ASP A 353 -25.07 15.49 15.87
CA ASP A 353 -25.92 14.44 16.42
C ASP A 353 -25.08 13.24 16.94
N LEU A 354 -24.06 12.82 16.18
CA LEU A 354 -23.18 11.73 16.57
C LEU A 354 -22.35 12.04 17.83
N ILE A 355 -21.77 13.24 17.90
CA ILE A 355 -20.93 13.64 19.03
C ILE A 355 -21.77 13.81 20.30
N GLU A 356 -23.00 14.31 20.19
CA GLU A 356 -23.94 14.39 21.32
C GLU A 356 -24.26 12.99 21.85
N GLY A 357 -24.67 12.06 21.00
CA GLY A 357 -24.97 10.68 21.40
C GLY A 357 -23.77 9.92 22.00
N LEU A 358 -22.56 10.13 21.46
CA LEU A 358 -21.34 9.57 22.05
C LEU A 358 -20.99 10.16 23.42
N THR A 359 -21.23 11.46 23.59
CA THR A 359 -20.95 12.15 24.86
C THR A 359 -21.85 11.60 25.96
N GLU A 360 -23.15 11.48 25.67
CA GLU A 360 -24.12 10.87 26.59
C GLU A 360 -23.72 9.44 26.97
N LEU A 361 -23.34 8.61 25.98
CA LEU A 361 -22.91 7.24 26.22
C LEU A 361 -21.65 7.15 27.09
N VAL A 362 -20.64 7.98 26.81
CA VAL A 362 -19.38 7.98 27.56
C VAL A 362 -19.60 8.46 29.00
N GLU A 363 -20.50 9.41 29.22
CA GLU A 363 -20.90 9.88 30.56
C GLU A 363 -21.67 8.79 31.33
N GLU A 364 -22.62 8.10 30.68
CA GLU A 364 -23.41 7.02 31.29
C GLU A 364 -22.52 5.87 31.82
N TYR A 365 -21.54 5.44 31.02
CA TYR A 365 -20.64 4.32 31.36
C TYR A 365 -19.32 4.75 32.02
N GLY A 366 -19.18 6.03 32.38
CA GLY A 366 -18.00 6.54 33.09
C GLY A 366 -16.67 6.41 32.32
N LYS A 367 -16.70 6.47 30.98
CA LYS A 367 -15.50 6.36 30.13
C LYS A 367 -14.86 7.75 29.89
N PRO A 368 -13.59 7.85 29.44
CA PRO A 368 -12.95 9.16 29.23
C PRO A 368 -13.43 9.90 27.96
N ILE A 369 -13.92 11.14 28.11
CA ILE A 369 -14.39 12.01 27.00
C ILE A 369 -13.31 12.42 25.99
N ARG A 370 -12.03 12.21 26.31
CA ARG A 370 -10.89 12.58 25.45
C ARG A 370 -11.01 12.00 24.04
N LEU A 371 -11.53 10.78 23.91
CA LEU A 371 -11.68 10.12 22.62
C LEU A 371 -12.70 10.85 21.73
N VAL A 372 -13.86 11.22 22.30
CA VAL A 372 -14.91 11.97 21.62
C VAL A 372 -14.41 13.35 21.17
N ASN A 373 -13.68 14.07 22.03
CA ASN A 373 -13.04 15.35 21.68
C ASN A 373 -12.02 15.19 20.53
N GLY A 374 -11.30 14.07 20.53
CA GLY A 374 -10.38 13.71 19.45
C GLY A 374 -11.11 13.51 18.13
N LEU A 375 -12.18 12.72 18.12
CA LEU A 375 -13.02 12.51 16.93
C LEU A 375 -13.63 13.82 16.42
N GLN A 376 -14.14 14.66 17.32
CA GLN A 376 -14.68 15.98 16.97
C GLN A 376 -13.64 16.87 16.27
N THR A 377 -12.36 16.75 16.66
CA THR A 377 -11.27 17.48 16.00
C THR A 377 -11.04 16.95 14.58
N VAL A 378 -11.04 15.64 14.39
CA VAL A 378 -10.91 15.01 13.06
C VAL A 378 -12.08 15.43 12.15
N MET A 379 -13.31 15.40 12.65
CA MET A 379 -14.51 15.87 11.95
C MET A 379 -14.43 17.35 11.56
N LYS A 380 -13.95 18.22 12.46
CA LYS A 380 -13.73 19.64 12.15
C LYS A 380 -12.66 19.86 11.08
N ASN A 381 -11.60 19.04 11.05
CA ASN A 381 -10.58 19.13 10.02
C ASN A 381 -11.15 18.73 8.65
N PHE A 382 -11.93 17.65 8.58
CA PHE A 382 -12.64 17.24 7.36
C PHE A 382 -13.60 18.34 6.88
N LEU A 383 -14.45 18.86 7.76
CA LEU A 383 -15.34 19.99 7.46
C LEU A 383 -14.57 21.22 6.98
N GLY A 384 -13.36 21.44 7.48
CA GLY A 384 -12.48 22.51 7.04
C GLY A 384 -11.98 22.34 5.60
N LEU A 385 -11.66 21.10 5.20
CA LEU A 385 -11.16 20.77 3.85
C LEU A 385 -12.28 20.86 2.80
N ILE A 386 -13.42 20.23 3.05
CA ILE A 386 -14.52 20.15 2.05
C ILE A 386 -15.20 21.49 1.76
N ARG A 387 -14.86 22.56 2.49
CA ARG A 387 -15.27 23.93 2.15
C ARG A 387 -14.58 24.43 0.89
N GLU A 388 -13.39 23.91 0.59
CA GLU A 388 -12.65 24.26 -0.61
C GLU A 388 -13.15 23.44 -1.79
N SER A 389 -13.47 24.11 -2.91
CA SER A 389 -14.09 23.46 -4.09
C SER A 389 -13.24 22.31 -4.66
N HIS A 390 -11.92 22.39 -4.56
CA HIS A 390 -11.03 21.36 -5.08
C HIS A 390 -10.88 20.12 -4.18
N CYS A 391 -11.38 20.15 -2.94
CA CYS A 391 -11.35 19.01 -2.00
C CYS A 391 -12.50 18.00 -2.23
N PHE A 392 -13.07 17.95 -3.44
CA PHE A 392 -14.17 17.04 -3.77
C PHE A 392 -13.75 15.56 -3.72
N ASP A 393 -12.48 15.27 -3.99
CA ASP A 393 -11.91 13.92 -3.90
C ASP A 393 -11.85 13.44 -2.44
N ILE A 394 -11.37 14.29 -1.52
CA ILE A 394 -11.42 14.03 -0.07
C ILE A 394 -12.86 13.87 0.39
N GLN A 395 -13.78 14.70 -0.09
CA GLN A 395 -15.21 14.59 0.24
C GLN A 395 -15.78 13.23 -0.18
N GLU A 396 -15.49 12.76 -1.38
CA GLU A 396 -16.00 11.47 -1.87
C GLU A 396 -15.42 10.29 -1.07
N ILE A 397 -14.11 10.27 -0.87
CA ILE A 397 -13.40 9.16 -0.21
C ILE A 397 -13.69 9.15 1.30
N ILE A 398 -13.35 10.25 2.00
CA ILE A 398 -13.42 10.31 3.45
C ILE A 398 -14.86 10.57 3.93
N GLY A 399 -15.67 11.27 3.13
CA GLY A 399 -17.09 11.43 3.44
C GLY A 399 -17.84 10.08 3.45
N SER A 400 -17.54 9.18 2.50
CA SER A 400 -18.08 7.82 2.51
C SER A 400 -17.66 7.05 3.76
N ALA A 401 -16.41 7.21 4.21
CA ALA A 401 -15.91 6.58 5.43
C ALA A 401 -16.64 7.10 6.69
N PHE A 402 -16.90 8.41 6.77
CA PHE A 402 -17.71 8.98 7.84
C PHE A 402 -19.16 8.49 7.81
N LYS A 403 -19.77 8.33 6.64
CA LYS A 403 -21.11 7.75 6.50
C LYS A 403 -21.16 6.31 7.03
N ALA A 404 -20.18 5.48 6.66
CA ALA A 404 -20.03 4.13 7.18
C ALA A 404 -19.87 4.12 8.72
N MET A 405 -19.03 5.02 9.24
CA MET A 405 -18.84 5.19 10.69
C MET A 405 -20.15 5.56 11.38
N VAL A 406 -20.87 6.58 10.90
CA VAL A 406 -22.16 7.01 11.47
C VAL A 406 -23.18 5.87 11.45
N CYS A 407 -23.27 5.12 10.34
CA CYS A 407 -24.15 3.97 10.19
C CYS A 407 -23.88 2.91 11.27
N ASN A 408 -22.63 2.44 11.35
CA ASN A 408 -22.23 1.43 12.31
C ASN A 408 -22.41 1.89 13.76
N MET A 409 -22.08 3.14 14.06
CA MET A 409 -22.24 3.67 15.42
C MET A 409 -23.70 3.71 15.86
N LYS A 410 -24.61 4.16 14.98
CA LYS A 410 -26.06 4.11 15.25
C LYS A 410 -26.53 2.68 15.49
N ARG A 411 -25.98 1.72 14.76
CA ARG A 411 -26.28 0.30 14.95
C ARG A 411 -25.76 -0.24 16.28
N THR A 412 -24.52 0.06 16.67
CA THR A 412 -24.00 -0.32 17.99
C THR A 412 -24.83 0.30 19.11
N MET A 413 -25.27 1.55 18.96
CA MET A 413 -26.19 2.19 19.92
C MET A 413 -27.53 1.47 20.02
N LYS A 414 -28.09 0.97 18.91
CA LYS A 414 -29.29 0.13 18.91
C LYS A 414 -29.06 -1.19 19.64
N MET A 415 -27.95 -1.88 19.37
CA MET A 415 -27.56 -3.12 20.07
C MET A 415 -27.42 -2.90 21.59
N LEU A 416 -26.86 -1.77 22.01
CA LEU A 416 -26.75 -1.39 23.43
C LEU A 416 -28.12 -1.16 24.09
N ALA A 417 -29.07 -0.59 23.36
CA ALA A 417 -30.43 -0.38 23.84
C ALA A 417 -31.19 -1.71 23.99
N GLU A 418 -30.95 -2.67 23.08
CA GLU A 418 -31.60 -3.99 23.05
C GLU A 418 -30.95 -5.00 24.01
N ALA A 419 -29.67 -4.84 24.34
CA ALA A 419 -29.00 -5.73 25.29
C ALA A 419 -29.65 -5.65 26.69
N GLU A 420 -29.90 -6.81 27.29
CA GLU A 420 -30.44 -6.89 28.66
C GLU A 420 -29.32 -7.01 29.72
N ASP A 421 -28.19 -7.61 29.35
CA ASP A 421 -27.04 -7.86 30.24
C ASP A 421 -26.07 -6.67 30.28
N ILE A 422 -25.70 -6.25 31.49
CA ILE A 422 -24.75 -5.16 31.74
C ILE A 422 -23.36 -5.50 31.20
N GLU A 423 -22.91 -6.76 31.34
CA GLU A 423 -21.58 -7.18 30.88
C GLU A 423 -21.47 -7.10 29.35
N VAL A 424 -22.54 -7.50 28.65
CA VAL A 424 -22.64 -7.36 27.18
C VAL A 424 -22.61 -5.89 26.77
N LYS A 425 -23.31 -5.02 27.50
CA LYS A 425 -23.27 -3.58 27.23
C LYS A 425 -21.88 -2.99 27.42
N GLU A 426 -21.20 -3.33 28.52
CA GLU A 426 -19.83 -2.85 28.77
C GLU A 426 -18.87 -3.29 27.65
N ILE A 427 -18.95 -4.56 27.21
CA ILE A 427 -18.13 -5.08 26.10
C ILE A 427 -18.42 -4.32 24.78
N LEU A 428 -19.69 -4.07 24.47
CA LEU A 428 -20.10 -3.34 23.26
C LEU A 428 -19.60 -1.88 23.29
N VAL A 429 -19.69 -1.20 24.44
CA VAL A 429 -19.14 0.16 24.62
C VAL A 429 -17.63 0.15 24.41
N GLU A 430 -16.91 -0.80 24.99
CA GLU A 430 -15.45 -0.90 24.81
C GLU A 430 -15.05 -1.15 23.35
N ARG A 431 -15.77 -2.03 22.65
CA ARG A 431 -15.57 -2.29 21.22
C ARG A 431 -15.86 -1.06 20.37
N LEU A 432 -16.93 -0.33 20.66
CA LEU A 432 -17.27 0.93 19.98
C LEU A 432 -16.17 1.98 20.16
N LEU A 433 -15.72 2.20 21.40
CA LEU A 433 -14.67 3.19 21.67
C LEU A 433 -13.33 2.76 21.06
N SER A 434 -13.03 1.46 21.02
CA SER A 434 -11.85 0.95 20.31
C SER A 434 -11.94 1.26 18.80
N ALA A 435 -13.08 1.00 18.16
CA ALA A 435 -13.31 1.32 16.75
C ALA A 435 -13.15 2.81 16.46
N VAL A 436 -13.74 3.68 17.30
CA VAL A 436 -13.57 5.15 17.20
C VAL A 436 -12.09 5.55 17.37
N GLY A 437 -11.36 4.89 18.27
CA GLY A 437 -9.92 5.07 18.47
C GLY A 437 -9.13 4.79 17.19
N ILE A 438 -9.32 3.62 16.60
CA ILE A 438 -8.64 3.19 15.37
C ILE A 438 -9.00 4.12 14.22
N PHE A 439 -10.27 4.47 14.05
CA PHE A 439 -10.71 5.42 13.02
C PHE A 439 -10.01 6.77 13.16
N ARG A 440 -10.00 7.32 14.39
CA ARG A 440 -9.38 8.62 14.68
C ARG A 440 -7.88 8.61 14.38
N GLU A 441 -7.17 7.55 14.74
CA GLU A 441 -5.72 7.45 14.52
C GLU A 441 -5.40 7.42 13.03
N ASN A 442 -6.04 6.51 12.28
CA ASN A 442 -5.75 6.34 10.85
C ASN A 442 -6.24 7.52 10.00
N ILE A 443 -7.50 7.94 10.16
CA ILE A 443 -8.09 9.03 9.35
C ILE A 443 -7.61 10.40 9.82
N GLY A 444 -7.34 10.56 11.12
CA GLY A 444 -6.90 11.83 11.69
C GLY A 444 -5.54 12.29 11.16
N ASP A 445 -4.55 11.39 11.14
CA ASP A 445 -3.21 11.70 10.62
C ASP A 445 -3.24 11.95 9.10
N TYR A 446 -4.01 11.14 8.37
CA TYR A 446 -4.23 11.32 6.94
C TYR A 446 -4.83 12.69 6.60
N LEU A 447 -5.91 13.09 7.28
CA LEU A 447 -6.53 14.40 7.08
C LEU A 447 -5.64 15.56 7.52
N ALA A 448 -4.83 15.37 8.57
CA ALA A 448 -3.88 16.39 9.00
C ALA A 448 -2.79 16.64 7.95
N ASP A 449 -2.25 15.58 7.34
CA ASP A 449 -1.28 15.70 6.25
C ASP A 449 -1.92 16.28 4.98
N MET A 450 -3.15 15.90 4.62
CA MET A 450 -3.89 16.55 3.53
C MET A 450 -4.10 18.04 3.78
N GLN A 451 -4.50 18.41 4.99
CA GLN A 451 -4.72 19.80 5.36
C GLN A 451 -3.43 20.63 5.32
N ARG A 452 -2.29 20.03 5.67
CA ARG A 452 -0.96 20.66 5.54
C ARG A 452 -0.54 20.80 4.07
N SER A 453 -0.88 19.83 3.22
CA SER A 453 -0.63 19.89 1.77
C SER A 453 -1.52 20.90 1.05
N ASP A 454 -2.76 21.09 1.50
CA ASP A 454 -3.78 21.98 0.91
C ASP A 454 -3.60 23.45 1.28
N ARG A 455 -3.64 23.75 2.59
CA ARG A 455 -3.39 25.11 3.08
C ARG A 455 -2.04 25.50 2.51
N SER A 456 -1.94 26.68 1.88
CA SER A 456 -0.77 27.23 1.16
C SER A 456 0.50 27.39 2.03
N PHE A 457 0.86 26.32 2.74
CA PHE A 457 1.69 26.16 3.93
C PHE A 457 2.50 24.88 3.76
N ILE A 458 3.17 24.79 2.62
CA ILE A 458 4.52 24.23 2.62
C ILE A 458 5.46 25.05 3.56
N GLU A 459 4.93 26.13 4.15
CA GLU A 459 5.54 26.99 5.14
C GLU A 459 5.45 26.45 6.59
N GLY A 460 6.48 25.72 7.03
CA GLY A 460 6.81 25.59 8.47
C GLY A 460 6.18 24.44 9.25
N GLN A 461 5.51 23.48 8.59
CA GLN A 461 5.10 22.21 9.22
C GLN A 461 5.59 21.02 8.40
N SER A 462 6.42 20.17 9.00
CA SER A 462 6.85 18.92 8.37
C SER A 462 5.65 17.97 8.26
N LEU A 463 5.46 17.38 7.07
CA LEU A 463 4.49 16.30 6.86
C LEU A 463 4.93 15.05 7.62
N SER A 464 3.98 14.33 8.22
CA SER A 464 4.27 13.03 8.83
C SER A 464 4.58 12.01 7.74
N HIS A 465 3.83 12.07 6.63
CA HIS A 465 4.01 11.21 5.45
C HIS A 465 4.29 12.05 4.19
N PRO A 466 5.57 12.19 3.79
CA PRO A 466 5.95 12.98 2.61
C PRO A 466 5.28 12.55 1.28
N SER A 467 4.78 11.31 1.22
CA SER A 467 3.98 10.82 0.10
C SER A 467 2.65 11.56 -0.09
N ILE A 468 2.00 12.04 0.98
CA ILE A 468 0.71 12.76 0.93
C ILE A 468 0.86 14.19 0.36
N GLY A 469 2.09 14.72 0.27
CA GLY A 469 2.36 15.93 -0.52
C GLY A 469 2.66 15.63 -1.99
N SER A 470 3.38 14.54 -2.25
CA SER A 470 4.09 14.32 -3.51
C SER A 470 3.51 13.22 -4.41
N ALA A 471 2.58 12.40 -3.92
CA ALA A 471 2.03 11.23 -4.61
C ALA A 471 0.50 11.05 -4.48
N THR A 472 -0.21 12.08 -4.02
CA THR A 472 -1.65 12.00 -3.67
C THR A 472 -2.57 11.58 -4.80
N LYS A 473 -2.31 11.96 -6.05
CA LYS A 473 -3.15 11.51 -7.18
C LYS A 473 -3.11 9.99 -7.37
N LEU A 474 -2.00 9.32 -7.00
CA LEU A 474 -1.95 7.85 -6.98
C LEU A 474 -2.89 7.29 -5.91
N LEU A 475 -2.94 7.90 -4.73
CA LEU A 475 -3.87 7.49 -3.66
C LEU A 475 -5.33 7.68 -4.06
N PHE A 476 -5.68 8.80 -4.70
CA PHE A 476 -7.04 9.01 -5.21
C PHE A 476 -7.39 7.99 -6.28
N PHE A 477 -6.47 7.70 -7.20
CA PHE A 477 -6.64 6.61 -8.16
C PHE A 477 -6.91 5.27 -7.48
N TYR A 478 -6.10 4.86 -6.49
CA TYR A 478 -6.30 3.59 -5.80
C TYR A 478 -7.63 3.52 -5.03
N ASN A 479 -8.06 4.62 -4.42
CA ASN A 479 -9.36 4.70 -3.76
C ASN A 479 -10.52 4.52 -4.75
N GLN A 480 -10.48 5.19 -5.91
CA GLN A 480 -11.52 5.01 -6.93
C GLN A 480 -11.53 3.57 -7.45
N TYR A 481 -10.35 3.09 -7.85
CA TYR A 481 -10.15 1.74 -8.39
C TYR A 481 -10.75 0.67 -7.47
N ILE A 482 -10.41 0.70 -6.17
CA ILE A 482 -10.83 -0.37 -5.27
C ILE A 482 -12.32 -0.31 -4.96
N ASN A 483 -12.90 0.90 -4.79
CA ASN A 483 -14.31 1.04 -4.46
C ASN A 483 -15.20 0.66 -5.65
N GLU A 484 -14.81 1.01 -6.89
CA GLU A 484 -15.49 0.53 -8.10
C GLU A 484 -15.37 -0.98 -8.24
N THR A 485 -14.17 -1.54 -8.03
CA THR A 485 -13.95 -2.99 -8.14
C THR A 485 -14.74 -3.74 -7.07
N ALA A 486 -14.81 -3.23 -5.84
CA ALA A 486 -15.62 -3.79 -4.77
C ALA A 486 -17.12 -3.80 -5.13
N GLN A 487 -17.64 -2.70 -5.70
CA GLN A 487 -19.02 -2.64 -6.19
C GLN A 487 -19.27 -3.69 -7.29
N MET A 488 -18.34 -3.82 -8.25
CA MET A 488 -18.42 -4.86 -9.29
C MET A 488 -18.41 -6.28 -8.70
N LEU A 489 -17.62 -6.53 -7.65
CA LEU A 489 -17.57 -7.82 -6.96
C LEU A 489 -18.91 -8.14 -6.27
N MET A 490 -19.56 -7.14 -5.66
CA MET A 490 -20.85 -7.30 -4.98
C MET A 490 -21.99 -7.66 -5.94
N GLU A 491 -22.08 -6.94 -7.06
CA GLU A 491 -23.05 -7.25 -8.12
C GLU A 491 -22.88 -8.68 -8.68
N THR A 492 -21.68 -9.28 -8.58
CA THR A 492 -21.41 -10.64 -9.07
C THR A 492 -22.01 -11.73 -8.16
N LYS A 493 -22.38 -11.40 -6.91
CA LYS A 493 -23.13 -12.30 -6.01
C LYS A 493 -24.59 -12.52 -6.45
N SER A 494 -25.15 -11.64 -7.30
CA SER A 494 -26.58 -11.57 -7.58
C SER A 494 -27.09 -12.61 -8.60
N GLY A 495 -27.24 -13.85 -8.12
CA GLY A 495 -28.07 -14.90 -8.74
C GLY A 495 -29.39 -15.18 -8.00
N GLY A 496 -29.69 -14.49 -6.89
CA GLY A 496 -30.93 -14.64 -6.13
C GLY A 496 -31.01 -13.63 -4.98
N ASN A 497 -32.16 -12.96 -4.85
CA ASN A 497 -32.51 -11.94 -3.84
C ASN A 497 -31.87 -10.56 -4.00
N ALA A 498 -32.48 -9.76 -4.88
CA ALA A 498 -32.26 -8.33 -5.07
C ALA A 498 -32.72 -7.43 -3.89
N GLY A 499 -32.44 -7.83 -2.65
CA GLY A 499 -32.86 -7.11 -1.44
C GLY A 499 -31.78 -6.90 -0.37
N GLN A 500 -30.57 -7.42 -0.56
CA GLN A 500 -29.48 -7.37 0.42
C GLN A 500 -28.26 -6.68 -0.20
N GLU A 501 -27.99 -5.44 0.20
CA GLU A 501 -26.80 -4.70 -0.22
C GLU A 501 -25.82 -4.57 0.96
N GLU A 502 -25.05 -5.63 1.24
CA GLU A 502 -23.83 -5.49 2.06
C GLU A 502 -23.01 -4.34 1.47
N THR A 503 -22.82 -3.26 2.23
CA THR A 503 -22.15 -2.06 1.73
C THR A 503 -20.71 -2.04 2.26
N TYR A 504 -19.74 -1.90 1.38
CA TYR A 504 -18.33 -1.79 1.75
C TYR A 504 -17.81 -0.40 1.45
N THR A 505 -17.04 0.17 2.37
CA THR A 505 -16.25 1.38 2.10
C THR A 505 -14.79 1.09 2.38
N PHE A 506 -13.98 1.22 1.34
CA PHE A 506 -12.54 1.08 1.42
C PHE A 506 -11.87 2.45 1.40
N VAL A 507 -10.94 2.68 2.33
CA VAL A 507 -10.08 3.86 2.35
C VAL A 507 -8.63 3.43 2.18
N ILE A 508 -8.02 3.80 1.06
CA ILE A 508 -6.60 3.57 0.80
C ILE A 508 -5.80 4.78 1.28
N MET A 509 -4.87 4.52 2.20
CA MET A 509 -3.92 5.51 2.72
C MET A 509 -2.49 5.04 2.57
N SER A 510 -1.52 5.96 2.67
CA SER A 510 -0.10 5.61 2.63
C SER A 510 0.65 6.11 3.85
N GLY A 511 1.68 5.34 4.23
CA GLY A 511 2.60 5.68 5.31
C GLY A 511 2.41 4.81 6.56
N GLY A 512 3.39 4.84 7.48
CA GLY A 512 3.30 4.12 8.75
C GLY A 512 3.40 2.59 8.68
N CYS A 513 3.62 1.99 7.50
CA CYS A 513 3.78 0.55 7.33
C CYS A 513 4.87 0.18 6.31
N ASP A 514 5.45 -1.01 6.49
CA ASP A 514 6.44 -1.61 5.56
C ASP A 514 5.80 -2.63 4.60
N VAL A 515 4.60 -3.12 4.93
CA VAL A 515 3.79 -4.01 4.12
C VAL A 515 2.35 -3.51 4.07
N THR A 516 1.63 -3.82 3.00
CA THR A 516 0.22 -3.49 2.85
C THR A 516 -0.57 -4.21 3.93
N THR A 517 -1.46 -3.49 4.62
CA THR A 517 -2.28 -4.05 5.69
C THR A 517 -3.70 -3.53 5.58
N ALA A 518 -4.68 -4.37 5.95
CA ALA A 518 -6.08 -3.99 6.04
C ALA A 518 -6.60 -4.07 7.48
N SER A 519 -7.44 -3.11 7.86
CA SER A 519 -8.09 -3.05 9.17
C SER A 519 -9.59 -2.81 9.00
N ASP A 520 -10.40 -3.77 9.45
CA ASP A 520 -11.85 -3.60 9.60
C ASP A 520 -12.14 -2.94 10.95
N ILE A 521 -12.60 -1.68 10.86
CA ILE A 521 -12.84 -0.80 12.00
C ILE A 521 -13.95 -1.34 12.91
N PHE A 522 -14.93 -2.05 12.35
CA PHE A 522 -16.09 -2.57 13.06
C PHE A 522 -16.15 -4.11 13.03
N SER A 523 -14.98 -4.77 13.01
CA SER A 523 -14.83 -6.24 12.95
C SER A 523 -15.56 -7.04 14.03
N TYR A 524 -16.06 -6.40 15.09
CA TYR A 524 -16.89 -7.04 16.12
C TYR A 524 -18.36 -7.16 15.74
N MET A 525 -18.81 -6.52 14.67
CA MET A 525 -20.16 -6.63 14.15
C MET A 525 -20.34 -7.95 13.42
N ASP A 526 -21.58 -8.46 13.44
CA ASP A 526 -21.91 -9.66 12.69
C ASP A 526 -21.84 -9.36 11.18
N PRO A 527 -20.94 -10.01 10.43
CA PRO A 527 -20.82 -9.82 8.99
C PRO A 527 -22.00 -10.40 8.19
N ALA A 528 -22.87 -11.22 8.79
CA ALA A 528 -24.06 -11.78 8.15
C ALA A 528 -25.31 -10.90 8.26
N ASP A 529 -25.22 -9.76 8.97
CA ASP A 529 -26.35 -8.85 9.15
C ASP A 529 -26.62 -8.01 7.89
N GLU A 530 -27.87 -8.01 7.46
CA GLU A 530 -28.39 -7.33 6.26
C GLU A 530 -28.23 -5.80 6.29
N GLU A 531 -28.10 -5.18 7.47
CA GLU A 531 -27.85 -3.74 7.65
C GLU A 531 -26.34 -3.40 7.81
N GLY A 532 -25.43 -4.30 7.41
CA GLY A 532 -23.98 -4.15 7.54
C GLY A 532 -23.33 -3.17 6.57
N HIS A 533 -22.58 -2.20 7.11
CA HIS A 533 -21.71 -1.32 6.32
C HIS A 533 -20.25 -1.44 6.78
N SER A 534 -19.47 -2.37 6.23
CA SER A 534 -18.06 -2.54 6.62
C SER A 534 -17.20 -1.35 6.19
N LEU A 535 -16.44 -0.81 7.14
CA LEU A 535 -15.43 0.23 6.89
C LEU A 535 -14.04 -0.37 7.03
N ILE A 536 -13.32 -0.41 5.92
CA ILE A 536 -12.01 -1.08 5.82
C ILE A 536 -10.97 -0.04 5.44
N ILE A 537 -9.94 0.11 6.26
CA ILE A 537 -8.79 0.97 5.99
C ILE A 537 -7.65 0.09 5.49
N ILE A 538 -7.14 0.37 4.30
CA ILE A 538 -5.95 -0.30 3.74
C ILE A 538 -4.80 0.69 3.71
N THR A 539 -3.70 0.34 4.37
CA THR A 539 -2.50 1.18 4.43
C THR A 539 -1.41 0.58 3.55
N VAL A 540 -0.90 1.35 2.59
CA VAL A 540 0.15 0.92 1.66
C VAL A 540 1.49 1.63 1.91
N PRO A 541 2.63 0.92 1.80
CA PRO A 541 3.95 1.54 1.95
C PRO A 541 4.20 2.62 0.91
N GLU A 542 4.83 3.74 1.31
CA GLU A 542 5.08 4.88 0.39
C GLU A 542 5.91 4.48 -0.84
N MET A 543 6.82 3.51 -0.66
CA MET A 543 7.66 2.99 -1.73
C MET A 543 6.86 2.19 -2.78
N SER A 544 5.76 1.58 -2.36
CA SER A 544 4.90 0.72 -3.19
C SER A 544 3.98 1.52 -4.11
N LEU A 545 3.63 2.77 -3.75
CA LEU A 545 2.73 3.63 -4.55
C LEU A 545 3.16 3.81 -6.03
N TYR A 546 4.44 3.67 -6.33
CA TYR A 546 4.97 3.82 -7.70
C TYR A 546 4.97 2.49 -8.48
N ASP A 547 4.90 1.35 -7.80
CA ASP A 547 4.62 0.05 -8.39
C ASP A 547 3.11 -0.07 -8.58
N ILE A 548 2.60 0.58 -9.65
CA ILE A 548 1.16 0.69 -9.88
C ILE A 548 0.49 -0.67 -9.98
N LYS A 549 1.07 -1.58 -10.79
CA LYS A 549 0.56 -2.94 -10.95
C LYS A 549 0.51 -3.71 -9.64
N GLY A 550 1.64 -3.79 -8.94
CA GLY A 550 1.71 -4.56 -7.71
C GLY A 550 0.82 -3.97 -6.62
N THR A 551 0.68 -2.64 -6.56
CA THR A 551 -0.20 -2.00 -5.56
C THR A 551 -1.68 -2.24 -5.89
N MET A 552 -2.07 -2.21 -7.17
CA MET A 552 -3.43 -2.64 -7.57
C MET A 552 -3.72 -4.09 -7.18
N PHE A 553 -2.74 -4.97 -7.33
CA PHE A 553 -2.83 -6.38 -6.91
C PHE A 553 -2.99 -6.52 -5.40
N ARG A 554 -2.09 -5.94 -4.60
CA ARG A 554 -2.10 -6.04 -3.14
C ARG A 554 -3.37 -5.44 -2.52
N ILE A 555 -3.80 -4.27 -2.98
CA ILE A 555 -5.04 -3.66 -2.48
C ILE A 555 -6.26 -4.51 -2.84
N LEU A 556 -6.29 -5.12 -4.03
CA LEU A 556 -7.39 -6.01 -4.42
C LEU A 556 -7.37 -7.32 -3.64
N HIS A 557 -6.20 -7.90 -3.40
CA HIS A 557 -6.01 -9.02 -2.49
C HIS A 557 -6.63 -8.71 -1.12
N GLU A 558 -6.29 -7.55 -0.54
CA GLU A 558 -6.86 -7.13 0.75
C GLU A 558 -8.39 -6.93 0.68
N CYS A 559 -8.96 -6.38 -0.40
CA CYS A 559 -10.42 -6.31 -0.54
C CYS A 559 -11.04 -7.70 -0.52
N LEU A 560 -10.46 -8.68 -1.23
CA LEU A 560 -11.03 -10.02 -1.41
C LEU A 560 -11.08 -10.83 -0.10
N HIS A 561 -10.39 -10.41 0.95
CA HIS A 561 -10.60 -10.93 2.32
C HIS A 561 -11.98 -10.57 2.89
N PHE A 562 -12.62 -9.53 2.36
CA PHE A 562 -13.91 -9.02 2.80
C PHE A 562 -15.00 -9.22 1.72
N CYS A 563 -14.70 -8.74 0.51
CA CYS A 563 -15.59 -8.63 -0.64
C CYS A 563 -15.49 -9.87 -1.58
N GLY A 564 -16.54 -10.18 -2.34
CA GLY A 564 -16.53 -11.25 -3.37
C GLY A 564 -17.21 -12.58 -3.01
N GLU A 565 -17.41 -13.44 -4.02
CA GLU A 565 -18.02 -14.78 -3.87
C GLU A 565 -16.96 -15.81 -3.49
N ARG A 566 -16.99 -16.23 -2.23
CA ARG A 566 -16.00 -17.12 -1.59
C ARG A 566 -16.49 -18.56 -1.42
N LYS A 567 -17.73 -18.85 -1.84
CA LYS A 567 -18.36 -20.16 -1.75
C LYS A 567 -18.15 -20.83 -0.40
N ARG A 568 -18.51 -20.13 0.68
CA ARG A 568 -18.11 -20.45 2.06
C ARG A 568 -18.46 -21.89 2.46
N GLU A 569 -19.63 -22.39 2.07
CA GLU A 569 -20.04 -23.78 2.30
C GLU A 569 -19.20 -24.80 1.50
N GLU A 570 -18.94 -24.53 0.21
CA GLU A 570 -18.08 -25.39 -0.62
C GLU A 570 -16.65 -25.42 -0.06
N ARG A 571 -16.13 -24.27 0.38
CA ARG A 571 -14.84 -24.14 1.08
C ARG A 571 -14.80 -25.01 2.33
N PHE A 572 -15.85 -24.98 3.16
CA PHE A 572 -15.93 -25.79 4.36
C PHE A 572 -15.86 -27.29 4.06
N GLY A 573 -16.57 -27.76 3.03
CA GLY A 573 -16.47 -29.15 2.58
C GLY A 573 -15.06 -29.54 2.11
N HIS A 574 -14.37 -28.65 1.38
CA HIS A 574 -12.97 -28.87 1.00
C HIS A 574 -12.03 -28.87 2.22
N LEU A 575 -12.28 -28.04 3.24
CA LEU A 575 -11.49 -28.03 4.49
C LEU A 575 -11.59 -29.37 5.23
N ILE A 576 -12.80 -29.94 5.37
CA ILE A 576 -13.00 -31.26 5.99
C ILE A 576 -12.19 -32.33 5.27
N ARG A 577 -12.25 -32.36 3.94
CA ARG A 577 -11.55 -33.36 3.12
C ARG A 577 -10.02 -33.18 3.13
N SER A 578 -9.54 -31.94 3.09
CA SER A 578 -8.11 -31.62 3.24
C SER A 578 -7.58 -32.02 4.60
N PHE A 579 -8.29 -31.66 5.68
CA PHE A 579 -7.91 -32.01 7.05
C PHE A 579 -7.86 -33.53 7.25
N SER A 580 -8.89 -34.24 6.76
CA SER A 580 -8.96 -35.70 6.83
C SER A 580 -7.83 -36.37 6.04
N SER A 581 -7.52 -35.86 4.84
CA SER A 581 -6.39 -36.35 4.03
C SER A 581 -5.05 -36.17 4.73
N TYR A 582 -4.78 -34.96 5.24
CA TYR A 582 -3.53 -34.69 5.96
C TYR A 582 -3.40 -35.54 7.23
N SER A 583 -4.47 -35.59 8.04
CA SER A 583 -4.52 -36.38 9.27
C SER A 583 -4.26 -37.86 8.99
N ALA A 584 -4.92 -38.42 7.97
CA ALA A 584 -4.74 -39.82 7.58
C ALA A 584 -3.32 -40.08 7.09
N TRP A 585 -2.73 -39.14 6.35
CA TRP A 585 -1.35 -39.24 5.89
C TRP A 585 -0.36 -39.28 7.07
N VAL A 586 -0.49 -38.40 8.06
CA VAL A 586 0.34 -38.41 9.28
C VAL A 586 0.17 -39.73 10.03
N LEU A 587 -1.06 -40.13 10.32
CA LEU A 587 -1.36 -41.34 11.08
C LEU A 587 -0.83 -42.58 10.37
N SER A 588 -1.15 -42.76 9.09
CA SER A 588 -0.72 -43.92 8.30
C SER A 588 0.80 -44.01 8.16
N ASN A 589 1.51 -42.88 8.09
CA ASN A 589 2.97 -42.85 8.14
C ASN A 589 3.52 -43.28 9.51
N GLY A 590 2.92 -42.82 10.61
CA GLY A 590 3.27 -43.28 11.96
C GLY A 590 3.07 -44.80 12.12
N LEU A 591 1.93 -45.31 11.66
CA LEU A 591 1.61 -46.75 11.68
C LEU A 591 2.57 -47.58 10.82
N LYS A 592 2.95 -47.08 9.63
CA LYS A 592 3.97 -47.69 8.76
C LYS A 592 5.32 -47.79 9.45
N THR A 593 5.77 -46.71 10.10
CA THR A 593 7.03 -46.69 10.84
C THR A 593 7.02 -47.68 11.99
N SER A 594 5.95 -47.69 12.79
CA SER A 594 5.76 -48.67 13.87
C SER A 594 5.82 -50.12 13.36
N LEU A 595 5.09 -50.43 12.28
CA LEU A 595 5.10 -51.77 11.70
C LEU A 595 6.48 -52.16 11.15
N THR A 596 7.17 -51.22 10.49
CA THR A 596 8.51 -51.48 9.95
C THR A 596 9.51 -51.81 11.05
N GLU A 597 9.46 -51.11 12.18
CA GLU A 597 10.31 -51.42 13.34
C GLU A 597 9.91 -52.74 14.02
N HIS A 598 8.62 -53.03 14.12
CA HIS A 598 8.16 -54.33 14.62
C HIS A 598 8.67 -55.46 13.72
N MET A 599 8.51 -55.34 12.40
CA MET A 599 9.03 -56.30 11.42
C MET A 599 10.55 -56.42 11.48
N ARG A 600 11.27 -55.32 11.74
CA ARG A 600 12.72 -55.35 11.90
C ARG A 600 13.12 -56.28 13.05
N LYS A 601 12.44 -56.16 14.19
CA LYS A 601 12.68 -56.96 15.40
C LYS A 601 12.24 -58.43 15.24
N THR A 602 11.08 -58.68 14.64
CA THR A 602 10.44 -60.01 14.66
C THR A 602 10.64 -60.82 13.38
N VAL A 603 10.83 -60.17 12.23
CA VAL A 603 10.91 -60.82 10.92
C VAL A 603 12.33 -60.69 10.34
N PHE A 604 12.82 -59.47 10.16
CA PHE A 604 14.06 -59.21 9.41
C PHE A 604 15.31 -59.75 10.10
N TYR A 605 15.43 -59.57 11.42
CA TYR A 605 16.59 -60.07 12.17
C TYR A 605 16.83 -61.59 12.00
N ALA A 606 15.75 -62.37 11.89
CA ALA A 606 15.83 -63.82 11.68
C ALA A 606 16.11 -64.21 10.21
N LEU A 607 15.75 -63.36 9.26
CA LEU A 607 15.88 -63.62 7.82
C LEU A 607 17.21 -63.15 7.24
N GLU A 608 17.83 -62.11 7.79
CA GLU A 608 19.08 -61.51 7.28
C GLU A 608 20.20 -62.55 7.10
N ASN A 609 20.32 -63.48 8.05
CA ASN A 609 21.33 -64.55 8.00
C ASN A 609 20.99 -65.72 7.05
N ARG A 610 19.83 -65.69 6.38
CA ARG A 610 19.34 -66.77 5.49
C ARG A 610 19.59 -66.50 4.01
N PHE A 611 19.91 -65.25 3.65
CA PHE A 611 20.11 -64.82 2.27
C PHE A 611 21.55 -64.32 2.07
N SER A 612 22.04 -64.32 0.83
CA SER A 612 23.25 -63.57 0.50
C SER A 612 22.97 -62.05 0.60
N PRO A 613 23.99 -61.18 0.74
CA PRO A 613 23.78 -59.74 0.89
C PRO A 613 22.93 -59.09 -0.22
N MET A 614 23.09 -59.54 -1.47
CA MET A 614 22.30 -59.04 -2.60
C MET A 614 20.84 -59.52 -2.55
N GLU A 615 20.62 -60.80 -2.24
CA GLU A 615 19.28 -61.37 -2.13
C GLU A 615 18.53 -60.78 -0.93
N TRP A 616 19.23 -60.49 0.16
CA TRP A 616 18.66 -59.85 1.34
C TRP A 616 18.11 -58.47 1.03
N GLU A 617 18.86 -57.63 0.33
CA GLU A 617 18.39 -56.28 -0.03
C GLU A 617 17.17 -56.34 -0.97
N GLU A 618 17.09 -57.31 -1.88
CA GLU A 618 15.90 -57.49 -2.72
C GLU A 618 14.69 -57.95 -1.89
N VAL A 619 14.88 -58.92 -0.97
CA VAL A 619 13.81 -59.40 -0.06
C VAL A 619 13.32 -58.28 0.85
N LYS A 620 14.23 -57.48 1.40
CA LYS A 620 13.93 -56.34 2.26
C LYS A 620 13.19 -55.25 1.49
N LYS A 621 13.67 -54.89 0.28
CA LYS A 621 12.98 -53.93 -0.60
C LYS A 621 11.55 -54.40 -0.91
N LYS A 622 11.38 -55.67 -1.32
CA LYS A 622 10.05 -56.22 -1.62
C LYS A 622 9.13 -56.25 -0.39
N SER A 623 9.68 -56.56 0.78
CA SER A 623 8.95 -56.54 2.04
C SER A 623 8.44 -55.13 2.38
N LEU A 624 9.28 -54.11 2.20
CA LEU A 624 8.91 -52.72 2.41
C LEU A 624 7.91 -52.22 1.36
N GLU A 625 7.95 -52.72 0.12
CA GLU A 625 6.91 -52.44 -0.89
C GLU A 625 5.52 -52.92 -0.45
N PHE A 626 5.40 -54.07 0.21
CA PHE A 626 4.11 -54.54 0.76
C PHE A 626 3.60 -53.63 1.87
N VAL A 627 4.49 -53.25 2.80
CA VAL A 627 4.20 -52.30 3.87
C VAL A 627 3.70 -50.97 3.29
N TRP A 628 4.38 -50.44 2.27
CA TRP A 628 4.03 -49.18 1.61
C TRP A 628 2.68 -49.27 0.86
N ARG A 629 2.47 -50.32 0.06
CA ARG A 629 1.20 -50.53 -0.67
C ARG A 629 0.01 -50.57 0.29
N ARG A 630 0.14 -51.36 1.37
CA ARG A 630 -0.94 -51.50 2.36
C ARG A 630 -1.12 -50.23 3.21
N LYS A 631 -0.09 -49.37 3.32
CA LYS A 631 -0.17 -48.06 3.98
C LYS A 631 -1.11 -47.11 3.23
N GLU A 632 -1.12 -47.15 1.90
CA GLU A 632 -2.07 -46.34 1.12
C GLU A 632 -3.52 -46.84 1.27
N GLU A 633 -3.75 -48.16 1.41
CA GLU A 633 -5.10 -48.72 1.69
C GLU A 633 -5.66 -48.19 3.01
N ILE A 634 -4.88 -48.29 4.10
CA ILE A 634 -5.33 -47.78 5.41
C ILE A 634 -5.47 -46.25 5.39
N LYS A 635 -4.63 -45.52 4.63
CA LYS A 635 -4.79 -44.07 4.47
C LYS A 635 -6.18 -43.74 3.94
N THR A 636 -6.59 -44.36 2.82
CA THR A 636 -7.91 -44.14 2.22
C THR A 636 -9.05 -44.49 3.19
N GLU A 637 -8.96 -45.64 3.87
CA GLU A 637 -9.98 -46.05 4.84
C GLU A 637 -10.10 -45.12 6.05
N LEU A 638 -9.00 -44.47 6.47
CA LEU A 638 -9.01 -43.46 7.53
C LEU A 638 -9.59 -42.14 7.05
N ILE A 639 -9.32 -41.72 5.81
CA ILE A 639 -9.91 -40.50 5.21
C ILE A 639 -11.43 -40.61 5.20
N GLU A 640 -11.98 -41.70 4.66
CA GLU A 640 -13.42 -41.90 4.55
C GLU A 640 -14.12 -41.82 5.91
N GLU A 641 -13.56 -42.45 6.94
CA GLU A 641 -14.15 -42.45 8.27
C GLU A 641 -14.05 -41.09 8.98
N MET A 642 -12.95 -40.35 8.81
CA MET A 642 -12.82 -38.99 9.35
C MET A 642 -13.78 -38.02 8.68
N CYS A 643 -13.83 -38.03 7.34
CA CYS A 643 -14.77 -37.20 6.58
C CYS A 643 -16.21 -37.46 7.03
N ARG A 644 -16.62 -38.74 7.09
CA ARG A 644 -17.97 -39.13 7.52
C ARG A 644 -18.31 -38.59 8.91
N LYS A 645 -17.41 -38.73 9.88
CA LYS A 645 -17.62 -38.23 11.25
C LYS A 645 -17.73 -36.71 11.31
N MET A 646 -16.88 -35.99 10.58
CA MET A 646 -16.91 -34.53 10.55
C MET A 646 -18.15 -34.00 9.83
N GLU A 647 -18.53 -34.62 8.71
CA GLU A 647 -19.73 -34.25 7.96
C GLU A 647 -20.99 -34.48 8.81
N GLU A 648 -21.14 -35.64 9.46
CA GLU A 648 -22.24 -35.95 10.38
C GLU A 648 -22.33 -34.95 11.55
N ALA A 649 -21.19 -34.53 12.10
CA ALA A 649 -21.15 -33.55 13.20
C ALA A 649 -21.42 -32.11 12.74
N SER A 650 -21.27 -31.82 11.45
CA SER A 650 -21.51 -30.50 10.85
C SER A 650 -22.92 -30.30 10.29
N GLU A 651 -23.78 -31.33 10.33
CA GLU A 651 -25.16 -31.21 9.82
C GLU A 651 -25.98 -30.17 10.60
N GLY A 652 -26.65 -29.26 9.88
CA GLY A 652 -27.61 -28.31 10.44
C GLY A 652 -27.02 -27.01 11.00
N TRP A 653 -25.76 -26.72 10.65
CA TRP A 653 -25.09 -25.50 11.07
C TRP A 653 -25.55 -24.26 10.31
N GLU A 654 -25.54 -23.12 11.00
CA GLU A 654 -25.92 -21.83 10.43
C GLU A 654 -24.77 -21.17 9.65
N GLU A 655 -25.11 -20.26 8.73
CA GLU A 655 -24.15 -19.63 7.81
C GLU A 655 -23.00 -18.90 8.54
N PHE A 656 -23.27 -18.32 9.72
CA PHE A 656 -22.29 -17.59 10.52
C PHE A 656 -21.10 -18.48 10.95
N ALA A 657 -21.28 -19.80 11.00
CA ALA A 657 -20.23 -20.75 11.39
C ALA A 657 -19.12 -20.87 10.33
N PHE A 658 -19.38 -20.45 9.09
CA PHE A 658 -18.42 -20.54 7.98
C PHE A 658 -17.53 -19.29 7.83
N PHE A 659 -17.70 -18.28 8.69
CA PHE A 659 -16.90 -17.05 8.72
C PHE A 659 -15.61 -17.24 9.57
N GLY A 660 -14.54 -16.52 9.22
CA GLY A 660 -13.16 -16.85 9.61
C GLY A 660 -12.91 -17.16 11.09
N SER A 661 -13.34 -16.30 12.01
CA SER A 661 -13.11 -16.49 13.45
C SER A 661 -13.89 -17.68 14.01
N ASN A 662 -15.09 -17.93 13.50
CA ASN A 662 -15.91 -19.07 13.92
C ASN A 662 -15.41 -20.35 13.28
N LEU A 663 -15.06 -20.31 11.99
CA LEU A 663 -14.58 -21.45 11.20
C LEU A 663 -13.37 -22.13 11.83
N GLN A 664 -12.43 -21.36 12.39
CA GLN A 664 -11.29 -21.94 13.09
C GLN A 664 -11.70 -22.71 14.35
N THR A 665 -12.55 -22.11 15.19
CA THR A 665 -13.08 -22.74 16.41
C THR A 665 -13.82 -24.02 16.06
N VAL A 666 -14.72 -23.93 15.09
CA VAL A 666 -15.51 -24.99 14.49
C VAL A 666 -14.66 -26.17 14.03
N MET A 667 -13.65 -25.90 13.20
CA MET A 667 -12.78 -26.96 12.69
C MET A 667 -11.96 -27.56 13.82
N GLY A 668 -11.58 -26.75 14.81
CA GLY A 668 -10.91 -27.17 16.03
C GLY A 668 -11.75 -28.14 16.85
N GLU A 669 -13.03 -27.83 17.08
CA GLU A 669 -13.99 -28.68 17.77
C GLU A 669 -14.24 -29.98 17.00
N LEU A 670 -14.54 -29.91 15.70
CA LEU A 670 -14.74 -31.10 14.87
C LEU A 670 -13.50 -32.01 14.85
N GLY A 671 -12.32 -31.43 14.69
CA GLY A 671 -11.06 -32.19 14.70
C GLY A 671 -10.79 -32.80 16.07
N ARG A 672 -10.67 -31.98 17.11
CA ARG A 672 -10.22 -32.44 18.44
C ARG A 672 -11.31 -33.16 19.22
N GLU A 673 -12.52 -32.64 19.23
CA GLU A 673 -13.62 -33.06 20.10
C GLU A 673 -14.61 -34.01 19.44
N GLU A 674 -14.62 -34.17 18.12
CA GLU A 674 -15.50 -35.15 17.45
C GLU A 674 -14.72 -36.32 16.85
N VAL A 675 -13.63 -36.03 16.13
CA VAL A 675 -12.77 -37.07 15.55
C VAL A 675 -11.81 -37.63 16.58
N PHE A 676 -11.00 -36.77 17.19
CA PHE A 676 -9.90 -37.15 18.07
C PHE A 676 -10.28 -37.15 19.57
N GLN A 677 -11.57 -37.30 19.90
CA GLN A 677 -12.10 -37.33 21.27
C GLN A 677 -11.18 -38.03 22.26
N SER A 678 -11.11 -37.49 23.48
CA SER A 678 -10.31 -38.05 24.58
C SER A 678 -10.35 -39.58 24.55
N ILE A 679 -9.17 -40.18 24.45
CA ILE A 679 -8.90 -41.63 24.43
C ILE A 679 -9.62 -42.38 25.57
N GLU A 680 -10.09 -41.66 26.60
CA GLU A 680 -10.83 -42.14 27.77
C GLU A 680 -12.19 -42.81 27.47
N ARG A 681 -12.84 -42.53 26.33
CA ARG A 681 -14.11 -43.19 25.93
C ARG A 681 -13.92 -44.20 24.79
N LYS A 682 -13.16 -45.28 25.06
CA LYS A 682 -12.98 -46.45 24.18
C LYS A 682 -14.29 -47.24 24.02
N THR A 683 -15.25 -46.67 23.31
CA THR A 683 -16.44 -47.40 22.84
C THR A 683 -16.17 -47.90 21.43
N GLY A 684 -16.77 -49.02 21.02
CA GLY A 684 -16.57 -49.62 19.69
C GLY A 684 -16.85 -48.71 18.47
N ASN A 685 -17.44 -47.53 18.68
CA ASN A 685 -17.76 -46.53 17.64
C ASN A 685 -16.78 -45.32 17.57
N SER A 686 -15.72 -45.30 18.40
CA SER A 686 -14.74 -44.20 18.37
C SER A 686 -13.78 -44.30 17.18
N PHE A 687 -13.22 -43.17 16.75
CA PHE A 687 -12.20 -43.15 15.70
C PHE A 687 -10.95 -43.94 16.12
N PHE A 688 -10.55 -43.85 17.40
CA PHE A 688 -9.46 -44.67 17.95
C PHE A 688 -9.70 -46.17 17.78
N ALA A 689 -10.90 -46.66 18.12
CA ALA A 689 -11.25 -48.07 17.96
C ALA A 689 -11.23 -48.49 16.48
N TYR A 690 -11.71 -47.62 15.59
CA TYR A 690 -11.64 -47.84 14.15
C TYR A 690 -10.17 -47.93 13.66
N THR A 691 -9.32 -46.96 14.01
CA THR A 691 -7.91 -46.94 13.62
C THR A 691 -7.16 -48.15 14.16
N TYR A 692 -7.41 -48.56 15.41
CA TYR A 692 -6.81 -49.78 15.98
C TYR A 692 -7.17 -51.02 15.15
N ARG A 693 -8.46 -51.18 14.81
CA ARG A 693 -8.93 -52.30 13.99
C ARG A 693 -8.22 -52.32 12.64
N LYS A 694 -8.19 -51.17 11.97
CA LYS A 694 -7.53 -51.02 10.66
C LYS A 694 -6.04 -51.26 10.74
N TYR A 695 -5.39 -50.85 11.81
CA TYR A 695 -3.98 -51.13 12.02
C TYR A 695 -3.70 -52.63 12.17
N MET A 696 -4.53 -53.38 12.91
CA MET A 696 -4.37 -54.83 13.03
C MET A 696 -4.69 -55.55 11.70
N GLU A 697 -5.70 -55.08 10.94
CA GLU A 697 -5.96 -55.58 9.58
C GLU A 697 -4.76 -55.33 8.65
N TYR A 698 -4.16 -54.15 8.73
CA TYR A 698 -2.96 -53.76 8.01
C TYR A 698 -1.78 -54.69 8.32
N GLN A 699 -1.46 -54.92 9.61
CA GLN A 699 -0.41 -55.84 10.03
C GLN A 699 -0.65 -57.27 9.50
N ARG A 700 -1.89 -57.78 9.63
CA ARG A 700 -2.28 -59.11 9.15
C ARG A 700 -2.08 -59.26 7.64
N ARG A 701 -2.56 -58.29 6.84
CA ARG A 701 -2.44 -58.32 5.37
C ARG A 701 -0.98 -58.23 4.92
N VAL A 702 -0.17 -57.39 5.55
CA VAL A 702 1.28 -57.32 5.28
C VAL A 702 1.95 -58.66 5.58
N ALA A 703 1.60 -59.29 6.70
CA ALA A 703 2.11 -60.61 7.07
C ALA A 703 1.71 -61.69 6.05
N GLU A 704 0.47 -61.68 5.54
CA GLU A 704 0.00 -62.59 4.48
C GLU A 704 0.77 -62.40 3.16
N ASP A 705 0.95 -61.16 2.73
CA ASP A 705 1.72 -60.82 1.53
C ASP A 705 3.18 -61.33 1.65
N LEU A 706 3.78 -61.14 2.84
CA LEU A 706 5.13 -61.63 3.16
C LEU A 706 5.23 -63.15 3.18
N ILE A 707 4.28 -63.84 3.81
CA ILE A 707 4.25 -65.32 3.85
C ILE A 707 4.18 -65.87 2.42
N GLY A 708 3.32 -65.29 1.58
CA GLY A 708 3.21 -65.65 0.17
C GLY A 708 4.53 -65.48 -0.58
N TYR A 709 5.17 -64.33 -0.44
CA TYR A 709 6.45 -64.04 -1.08
C TYR A 709 7.59 -64.92 -0.57
N LEU A 710 7.77 -65.06 0.75
CA LEU A 710 8.80 -65.91 1.35
C LEU A 710 8.62 -67.39 0.99
N GLY A 711 7.37 -67.83 0.79
CA GLY A 711 7.06 -69.15 0.24
C GLY A 711 7.64 -69.38 -1.15
N THR A 712 7.64 -68.37 -2.02
CA THR A 712 8.31 -68.43 -3.35
C THR A 712 9.82 -68.53 -3.24
N GLN A 713 10.40 -68.04 -2.14
CA GLN A 713 11.82 -68.12 -1.82
C GLN A 713 12.18 -69.41 -1.05
N GLY A 714 11.24 -70.36 -0.90
CA GLY A 714 11.45 -71.63 -0.22
C GLY A 714 11.35 -71.59 1.31
N ILE A 715 10.97 -70.45 1.91
CA ILE A 715 10.81 -70.29 3.35
C ILE A 715 9.35 -70.57 3.73
N ARG A 716 9.12 -71.68 4.43
CA ARG A 716 7.76 -72.12 4.81
C ARG A 716 7.25 -71.57 6.15
N PHE A 717 8.16 -71.15 7.03
CA PHE A 717 7.83 -70.59 8.33
C PHE A 717 8.80 -69.47 8.67
N SER A 718 8.28 -68.33 9.12
CA SER A 718 9.05 -67.14 9.48
C SER A 718 8.34 -66.35 10.58
N GLY A 719 8.98 -65.29 11.08
CA GLY A 719 8.33 -64.33 11.99
C GLY A 719 7.04 -63.72 11.43
N ALA A 720 6.85 -63.70 10.10
CA ALA A 720 5.61 -63.22 9.50
C ALA A 720 4.39 -64.11 9.85
N ASN A 721 4.58 -65.42 10.06
CA ASN A 721 3.51 -66.31 10.51
C ASN A 721 3.00 -65.93 11.90
N ILE A 722 3.94 -65.58 12.79
CA ILE A 722 3.65 -65.14 14.15
C ILE A 722 2.88 -63.82 14.09
N LEU A 723 3.37 -62.85 13.30
CA LEU A 723 2.72 -61.55 13.13
C LEU A 723 1.27 -61.67 12.64
N ARG A 724 0.99 -62.59 11.71
CA ARG A 724 -0.37 -62.85 11.23
C ARG A 724 -1.28 -63.38 12.35
N GLU A 725 -0.84 -64.41 13.06
CA GLU A 725 -1.62 -65.05 14.12
C GLU A 725 -1.86 -64.12 15.32
N THR A 726 -0.86 -63.32 15.70
CA THR A 726 -1.01 -62.32 16.76
C THR A 726 -1.98 -61.22 16.34
N SER A 727 -1.91 -60.74 15.09
CA SER A 727 -2.85 -59.74 14.57
C SER A 727 -4.29 -60.25 14.54
N GLU A 728 -4.51 -61.52 14.14
CA GLU A 728 -5.84 -62.15 14.17
C GLU A 728 -6.40 -62.30 15.58
N TYR A 729 -5.56 -62.71 16.53
CA TYR A 729 -5.95 -62.77 17.94
C TYR A 729 -6.34 -61.39 18.49
N LYS A 730 -5.56 -60.35 18.17
CA LYS A 730 -5.82 -58.97 18.58
C LYS A 730 -7.12 -58.42 17.97
N LEU A 731 -7.42 -58.76 16.71
CA LEU A 731 -8.70 -58.40 16.06
C LEU A 731 -9.90 -59.06 16.73
N GLU A 732 -9.79 -60.34 17.10
CA GLU A 732 -10.88 -61.04 17.78
C GLU A 732 -11.10 -60.49 19.19
N ALA A 733 -10.02 -60.22 19.93
CA ALA A 733 -10.09 -59.61 21.26
C ALA A 733 -10.78 -58.23 21.25
N GLN A 734 -10.55 -57.44 20.20
CA GLN A 734 -11.16 -56.12 20.05
C GLN A 734 -12.69 -56.16 19.96
N LYS A 735 -13.30 -57.25 19.47
CA LYS A 735 -14.76 -57.39 19.42
C LYS A 735 -15.40 -57.35 20.82
N ASP A 736 -14.63 -57.68 21.85
CA ASP A 736 -15.00 -57.60 23.25
C ASP A 736 -14.46 -56.32 23.94
N ASP A 737 -14.12 -55.27 23.18
CA ASP A 737 -13.46 -54.03 23.64
C ASP A 737 -12.14 -54.26 24.41
N ARG A 738 -11.41 -55.34 24.07
CA ARG A 738 -10.08 -55.63 24.63
C ARG A 738 -8.97 -55.26 23.64
N TYR A 739 -8.07 -54.39 24.08
CA TYR A 739 -6.95 -53.89 23.29
C TYR A 739 -5.63 -54.47 23.79
N ASP A 740 -4.68 -54.68 22.88
CA ASP A 740 -3.32 -55.09 23.22
C ASP A 740 -2.57 -53.89 23.85
N PRO A 741 -1.98 -54.02 25.05
CA PRO A 741 -1.39 -52.89 25.75
C PRO A 741 -0.23 -52.21 25.01
N GLU A 742 0.54 -52.95 24.20
CA GLU A 742 1.66 -52.37 23.44
C GLU A 742 1.15 -51.59 22.24
N GLU A 743 0.26 -52.17 21.45
CA GLU A 743 -0.32 -51.51 20.26
C GLU A 743 -1.18 -50.31 20.66
N GLU A 744 -1.94 -50.45 21.74
CA GLU A 744 -2.75 -49.37 22.29
C GLU A 744 -1.86 -48.19 22.70
N ARG A 745 -0.76 -48.44 23.42
CA ARG A 745 0.19 -47.39 23.83
C ARG A 745 0.80 -46.69 22.62
N VAL A 746 1.14 -47.43 21.56
CA VAL A 746 1.69 -46.84 20.32
C VAL A 746 0.66 -45.91 19.66
N LEU A 747 -0.57 -46.38 19.51
CA LEU A 747 -1.63 -45.59 18.88
C LEU A 747 -2.02 -44.36 19.71
N GLN A 748 -2.08 -44.50 21.04
CA GLN A 748 -2.32 -43.39 21.96
C GLN A 748 -1.22 -42.34 21.86
N ALA A 749 0.05 -42.76 21.91
CA ALA A 749 1.16 -41.84 21.76
C ALA A 749 1.12 -41.09 20.42
N LEU A 750 0.73 -41.76 19.32
CA LEU A 750 0.58 -41.13 18.01
C LEU A 750 -0.55 -40.08 18.01
N PHE A 751 -1.71 -40.39 18.58
CA PHE A 751 -2.85 -39.48 18.67
C PHE A 751 -2.55 -38.30 19.58
N ASP A 752 -2.01 -38.56 20.77
CA ASP A 752 -1.66 -37.53 21.74
C ASP A 752 -0.63 -36.55 21.18
N VAL A 753 0.41 -37.04 20.50
CA VAL A 753 1.40 -36.17 19.84
C VAL A 753 0.74 -35.34 18.74
N TYR A 754 -0.17 -35.92 17.94
CA TYR A 754 -0.86 -35.21 16.87
C TYR A 754 -1.84 -34.14 17.37
N ILE A 755 -2.51 -34.38 18.49
CA ILE A 755 -3.42 -33.40 19.12
C ILE A 755 -2.64 -32.29 19.85
N GLY A 756 -1.36 -32.54 20.17
CA GLY A 756 -0.47 -31.58 20.83
C GLY A 756 -0.27 -31.82 22.34
N ASN A 757 -0.63 -32.99 22.85
CA ASN A 757 -0.41 -33.38 24.24
C ASN A 757 1.08 -33.69 24.50
N GLN A 758 1.59 -33.34 25.69
CA GLN A 758 2.94 -33.72 26.10
C GLN A 758 2.99 -35.20 26.52
N VAL A 759 3.73 -36.03 25.78
CA VAL A 759 3.86 -37.47 26.05
C VAL A 759 5.32 -37.90 26.17
N LEU A 760 5.59 -38.83 27.08
CA LEU A 760 6.82 -39.65 27.04
C LEU A 760 6.70 -40.64 25.89
N ILE A 761 7.27 -40.28 24.74
CA ILE A 761 7.24 -41.11 23.53
C ILE A 761 8.00 -42.42 23.80
N PRO A 762 7.37 -43.61 23.63
CA PRO A 762 8.06 -44.89 23.74
C PRO A 762 9.25 -44.99 22.76
N GLU A 763 10.33 -45.70 23.09
CA GLU A 763 11.50 -45.87 22.20
C GLU A 763 11.14 -46.47 20.82
N GLU A 764 10.02 -47.19 20.71
CA GLU A 764 9.50 -47.74 19.45
C GLU A 764 8.76 -46.73 18.56
N VAL A 765 8.33 -45.59 19.08
CA VAL A 765 7.59 -44.58 18.32
C VAL A 765 8.59 -43.52 17.83
N ARG A 766 9.17 -43.76 16.65
CA ARG A 766 9.92 -42.72 15.93
C ARG A 766 8.96 -41.84 15.15
N ILE A 767 8.38 -40.89 15.86
CA ILE A 767 7.81 -39.70 15.25
C ILE A 767 8.95 -38.69 15.15
N ASP A 768 9.29 -38.25 13.93
CA ASP A 768 10.21 -37.14 13.78
C ASP A 768 9.55 -35.90 14.40
N LYS A 769 10.05 -35.47 15.56
CA LYS A 769 9.44 -34.39 16.34
C LYS A 769 9.44 -33.06 15.61
N ASN A 770 10.28 -32.91 14.58
CA ASN A 770 10.38 -31.69 13.79
C ASN A 770 9.35 -31.63 12.65
N ASP A 771 8.66 -32.73 12.33
CA ASP A 771 7.84 -32.83 11.11
C ASP A 771 6.32 -32.87 11.34
N ILE A 772 5.83 -33.18 12.55
CA ILE A 772 4.38 -33.24 12.82
C ILE A 772 3.81 -31.86 13.15
N ALA A 773 2.96 -31.34 12.27
CA ALA A 773 2.04 -30.25 12.58
C ALA A 773 0.90 -30.81 13.46
N THR A 774 0.59 -30.14 14.57
CA THR A 774 -0.55 -30.55 15.42
C THR A 774 -1.88 -30.34 14.69
N VAL A 775 -2.97 -30.91 15.19
CA VAL A 775 -4.33 -30.64 14.68
C VAL A 775 -4.59 -29.13 14.54
N GLY A 776 -4.15 -28.34 15.53
CA GLY A 776 -4.31 -26.88 15.49
C GLY A 776 -3.49 -26.23 14.36
N ASP A 777 -2.23 -26.64 14.19
CA ASP A 777 -1.35 -26.12 13.15
C ASP A 777 -1.86 -26.47 11.74
N VAL A 778 -2.37 -27.69 11.56
CA VAL A 778 -2.93 -28.14 10.27
C VAL A 778 -4.18 -27.35 9.91
N ILE A 779 -5.10 -27.17 10.86
CA ILE A 779 -6.32 -26.39 10.63
C ILE A 779 -5.97 -24.95 10.26
N LEU A 780 -5.05 -24.33 11.01
CA LEU A 780 -4.58 -22.98 10.73
C LEU A 780 -4.01 -22.87 9.31
N VAL A 781 -3.05 -23.75 8.96
CA VAL A 781 -2.42 -23.76 7.63
C VAL A 781 -3.45 -23.92 6.52
N LEU A 782 -4.40 -24.86 6.66
CA LEU A 782 -5.40 -25.10 5.62
C LEU A 782 -6.40 -23.94 5.46
N ILE A 783 -6.88 -23.35 6.57
CA ILE A 783 -7.79 -22.21 6.54
C ILE A 783 -7.09 -21.01 5.91
N ASP A 784 -5.88 -20.69 6.36
CA ASP A 784 -5.11 -19.55 5.87
C ASP A 784 -4.73 -19.76 4.40
N SER A 785 -4.25 -20.94 3.98
CA SER A 785 -3.96 -21.20 2.57
C SER A 785 -5.20 -21.06 1.67
N MET A 786 -6.37 -21.56 2.07
CA MET A 786 -7.59 -21.36 1.28
C MET A 786 -8.03 -19.89 1.23
N LYS A 787 -7.87 -19.16 2.33
CA LYS A 787 -8.20 -17.73 2.42
C LYS A 787 -7.27 -16.90 1.53
N GLU A 788 -5.96 -17.06 1.70
CA GLU A 788 -4.95 -16.28 1.01
C GLU A 788 -4.86 -16.64 -0.48
N SER A 789 -4.87 -17.93 -0.83
CA SER A 789 -4.84 -18.34 -2.24
C SER A 789 -6.10 -17.98 -3.01
N TYR A 790 -7.25 -17.88 -2.33
CA TYR A 790 -8.45 -17.29 -2.95
C TYR A 790 -8.19 -15.83 -3.32
N ALA A 791 -7.72 -15.01 -2.38
CA ALA A 791 -7.50 -13.60 -2.60
C ALA A 791 -6.47 -13.37 -3.73
N ASP A 792 -5.36 -14.10 -3.71
CA ASP A 792 -4.33 -14.03 -4.76
C ASP A 792 -4.83 -14.47 -6.12
N CYS A 793 -5.46 -15.65 -6.21
CA CYS A 793 -5.91 -16.18 -7.48
C CYS A 793 -6.98 -15.30 -8.13
N ILE A 794 -7.94 -14.82 -7.33
CA ILE A 794 -9.01 -13.96 -7.85
C ILE A 794 -8.47 -12.58 -8.21
N ALA A 795 -7.58 -11.98 -7.41
CA ALA A 795 -6.94 -10.71 -7.75
C ALA A 795 -6.13 -10.82 -9.06
N ALA A 796 -5.30 -11.85 -9.20
CA ALA A 796 -4.52 -12.09 -10.40
C ALA A 796 -5.40 -12.32 -11.64
N GLN A 797 -6.52 -13.04 -11.50
CA GLN A 797 -7.48 -13.28 -12.57
C GLN A 797 -8.24 -12.01 -12.98
N ILE A 798 -8.68 -11.19 -12.02
CA ILE A 798 -9.36 -9.91 -12.28
C ILE A 798 -8.42 -8.95 -13.00
N LEU A 799 -7.16 -8.87 -12.56
CA LEU A 799 -6.16 -7.97 -13.13
C LEU A 799 -5.48 -8.52 -14.39
N GLY A 800 -5.65 -9.81 -14.71
CA GLY A 800 -4.99 -10.47 -15.84
C GLY A 800 -3.47 -10.45 -15.72
N ILE A 801 -2.94 -10.66 -14.50
CA ILE A 801 -1.50 -10.53 -14.21
C ILE A 801 -0.74 -11.77 -14.71
N PRO A 802 0.30 -11.61 -15.56
CA PRO A 802 1.16 -12.72 -15.96
C PRO A 802 2.07 -13.17 -14.81
N MET A 803 2.59 -14.39 -14.90
CA MET A 803 3.37 -15.06 -13.86
C MET A 803 4.52 -14.19 -13.32
N GLU A 804 5.32 -13.59 -14.20
CA GLU A 804 6.46 -12.75 -13.81
C GLU A 804 6.02 -11.51 -13.02
N ASP A 805 4.89 -10.89 -13.35
CA ASP A 805 4.37 -9.73 -12.63
C ASP A 805 3.78 -10.11 -11.27
N PHE A 806 3.14 -11.29 -11.18
CA PHE A 806 2.61 -11.82 -9.91
C PHE A 806 3.75 -12.04 -8.92
N ILE A 807 4.80 -12.77 -9.33
CA ILE A 807 6.00 -12.99 -8.52
C ILE A 807 6.63 -11.66 -8.09
N LEU A 808 6.80 -10.74 -9.03
CA LEU A 808 7.47 -9.47 -8.76
C LEU A 808 6.64 -8.55 -7.86
N SER A 809 5.31 -8.65 -7.88
CA SER A 809 4.44 -7.87 -6.99
C SER A 809 4.69 -8.17 -5.50
N LEU A 810 5.07 -9.41 -5.15
CA LEU A 810 5.42 -9.79 -3.78
C LEU A 810 6.80 -9.25 -3.36
N ILE A 811 7.75 -9.18 -4.31
CA ILE A 811 9.12 -8.68 -4.07
C ILE A 811 9.17 -7.16 -3.97
N TYR A 812 8.36 -6.45 -4.76
CA TYR A 812 8.42 -4.99 -4.84
C TYR A 812 7.97 -4.27 -3.57
N GLU A 813 7.16 -4.94 -2.76
CA GLU A 813 6.80 -4.45 -1.44
C GLU A 813 7.86 -4.79 -0.40
N THR A 814 8.22 -6.07 -0.26
CA THR A 814 9.08 -6.56 0.82
C THR A 814 10.58 -6.32 0.59
N TRP A 815 11.00 -6.11 -0.66
CA TRP A 815 12.38 -5.87 -1.11
C TRP A 815 13.39 -7.00 -0.81
N ASP A 816 12.94 -8.09 -0.22
CA ASP A 816 13.75 -9.22 0.22
C ASP A 816 13.12 -10.54 -0.22
N ILE A 817 13.90 -11.41 -0.87
CA ILE A 817 13.43 -12.69 -1.41
C ILE A 817 12.96 -13.62 -0.29
N GLU A 818 13.65 -13.63 0.86
CA GLU A 818 13.31 -14.52 1.97
C GLU A 818 12.03 -14.07 2.69
N LEU A 819 11.78 -12.75 2.74
CA LEU A 819 10.53 -12.21 3.28
C LEU A 819 9.36 -12.34 2.29
N ALA A 820 9.61 -12.16 0.99
CA ALA A 820 8.60 -12.32 -0.06
C ALA A 820 8.15 -13.79 -0.21
N PHE A 821 9.08 -14.74 -0.03
CA PHE A 821 8.86 -16.16 -0.25
C PHE A 821 9.45 -17.00 0.89
N PRO A 822 8.91 -16.92 2.12
CA PRO A 822 9.45 -17.66 3.24
C PRO A 822 9.11 -19.16 3.11
N ARG A 823 10.04 -20.05 3.47
CA ARG A 823 9.85 -21.51 3.43
C ARG A 823 9.11 -22.03 4.66
N THR A 824 7.90 -21.51 4.87
CA THR A 824 6.98 -22.05 5.88
C THR A 824 6.00 -23.02 5.23
N LYS A 825 5.44 -23.97 5.99
CA LYS A 825 4.44 -24.91 5.44
C LYS A 825 3.24 -24.17 4.83
N LEU A 826 2.82 -23.06 5.44
CA LEU A 826 1.73 -22.22 4.94
C LEU A 826 2.06 -21.65 3.56
N GLU A 827 3.19 -20.96 3.45
CA GLU A 827 3.56 -20.26 2.22
C GLU A 827 3.96 -21.22 1.10
N THR A 828 4.59 -22.35 1.42
CA THR A 828 4.87 -23.40 0.42
C THR A 828 3.57 -24.00 -0.14
N PHE A 829 2.58 -24.28 0.71
CA PHE A 829 1.30 -24.83 0.28
C PHE A 829 0.48 -23.82 -0.55
N ARG A 830 0.42 -22.57 -0.07
CA ARG A 830 -0.21 -21.42 -0.73
C ARG A 830 0.39 -21.17 -2.12
N PHE A 831 1.68 -20.79 -2.17
CA PHE A 831 2.35 -20.36 -3.40
C PHE A 831 2.44 -21.48 -4.44
N GLY A 832 2.70 -22.72 -4.00
CA GLY A 832 2.71 -23.88 -4.89
C GLY A 832 1.37 -24.11 -5.58
N SER A 833 0.26 -23.97 -4.84
CA SER A 833 -1.08 -24.10 -5.41
C SER A 833 -1.42 -22.97 -6.37
N GLU A 834 -1.06 -21.72 -6.05
CA GLU A 834 -1.29 -20.54 -6.90
C GLU A 834 -0.57 -20.65 -8.24
N MET A 835 0.71 -21.03 -8.21
CA MET A 835 1.52 -21.18 -9.42
C MET A 835 0.97 -22.24 -10.37
N LYS A 836 0.47 -23.35 -9.83
CA LYS A 836 -0.20 -24.39 -10.62
C LYS A 836 -1.56 -23.92 -11.13
N MET A 837 -2.40 -23.32 -10.28
CA MET A 837 -3.77 -22.93 -10.63
C MET A 837 -3.85 -21.76 -11.61
N LEU A 838 -2.99 -20.76 -11.46
CA LEU A 838 -2.98 -19.56 -12.32
C LEU A 838 -2.17 -19.77 -13.60
N TYR A 839 -1.02 -20.45 -13.50
CA TYR A 839 -0.01 -20.44 -14.56
C TYR A 839 0.37 -21.84 -15.07
N GLY A 840 -0.12 -22.91 -14.44
CA GLY A 840 0.19 -24.29 -14.85
C GLY A 840 1.64 -24.70 -14.59
N VAL A 841 2.32 -24.04 -13.65
CA VAL A 841 3.70 -24.34 -13.29
C VAL A 841 3.73 -25.44 -12.22
N GLU A 842 4.46 -26.52 -12.48
CA GLU A 842 4.55 -27.68 -11.58
C GLU A 842 6.01 -28.05 -11.30
N GLY A 843 6.35 -28.20 -10.01
CA GLY A 843 7.63 -28.68 -9.51
C GLY A 843 8.82 -27.72 -9.67
N ARG A 844 8.96 -27.04 -10.82
CA ARG A 844 10.01 -26.04 -11.08
C ARG A 844 9.68 -25.13 -12.27
N LEU A 845 10.30 -23.97 -12.33
CA LEU A 845 10.26 -23.06 -13.47
C LEU A 845 11.01 -23.64 -14.67
N ASN A 846 10.38 -23.59 -15.84
CA ASN A 846 11.03 -23.94 -17.09
C ASN A 846 11.96 -22.81 -17.59
N PRO A 847 12.83 -23.06 -18.59
CA PRO A 847 13.77 -22.05 -19.07
C PRO A 847 13.12 -20.77 -19.61
N GLN A 848 11.95 -20.87 -20.23
CA GLN A 848 11.22 -19.71 -20.78
C GLN A 848 10.61 -18.84 -19.67
N GLU A 849 10.09 -19.48 -18.61
CA GLU A 849 9.58 -18.81 -17.42
C GLU A 849 10.68 -18.04 -16.69
N ARG A 850 11.85 -18.67 -16.52
CA ARG A 850 13.04 -18.02 -15.95
C ARG A 850 13.50 -16.83 -16.79
N GLU A 851 13.52 -16.98 -18.12
CA GLU A 851 13.88 -15.90 -19.06
C GLU A 851 12.93 -14.71 -18.94
N LYS A 852 11.61 -14.93 -18.87
CA LYS A 852 10.61 -13.85 -18.68
C LYS A 852 10.83 -13.07 -17.39
N ILE A 853 11.07 -13.74 -16.27
CA ILE A 853 11.38 -13.09 -14.98
C ILE A 853 12.64 -12.24 -15.12
N GLU A 854 13.70 -12.80 -15.71
CA GLU A 854 14.96 -12.10 -15.90
C GLU A 854 14.83 -10.87 -16.82
N GLU A 855 14.14 -11.01 -17.94
CA GLU A 855 13.86 -9.92 -18.89
C GLU A 855 13.04 -8.81 -18.22
N LYS A 856 12.00 -9.17 -17.48
CA LYS A 856 11.15 -8.21 -16.77
C LYS A 856 11.94 -7.46 -15.70
N MET A 857 12.77 -8.16 -14.91
CA MET A 857 13.63 -7.52 -13.93
C MET A 857 14.69 -6.61 -14.57
N LYS A 858 15.28 -7.03 -15.69
CA LYS A 858 16.19 -6.18 -16.49
C LYS A 858 15.49 -4.93 -16.98
N TYR A 859 14.28 -5.07 -17.51
CA TYR A 859 13.46 -3.96 -17.96
C TYR A 859 13.14 -2.99 -16.81
N TRP A 860 12.69 -3.46 -15.65
CA TRP A 860 12.42 -2.58 -14.52
C TRP A 860 13.68 -1.86 -14.00
N LYS A 861 14.85 -2.51 -14.09
CA LYS A 861 16.14 -1.88 -13.81
C LYS A 861 16.45 -0.74 -14.80
N THR A 862 16.07 -0.86 -16.08
CA THR A 862 16.21 0.26 -17.06
C THR A 862 15.19 1.38 -16.81
N GLN A 863 14.06 1.08 -16.16
CA GLN A 863 13.09 2.09 -15.68
C GLN A 863 13.47 2.74 -14.34
N GLY A 864 14.69 2.50 -13.83
CA GLY A 864 15.20 3.10 -12.60
C GLY A 864 14.89 2.32 -11.31
N PHE A 865 14.30 1.13 -11.41
CA PHE A 865 14.11 0.26 -10.25
C PHE A 865 15.47 -0.25 -9.73
N LYS A 866 15.61 -0.30 -8.41
CA LYS A 866 16.85 -0.75 -7.73
C LYS A 866 16.53 -1.82 -6.71
N TYR A 867 16.86 -3.06 -7.07
CA TYR A 867 16.78 -4.25 -6.24
C TYR A 867 17.80 -4.24 -5.08
N CYS A 868 17.57 -5.10 -4.08
CA CYS A 868 18.53 -5.34 -3.01
C CYS A 868 19.85 -5.90 -3.60
N ARG A 869 21.00 -5.43 -3.09
CA ARG A 869 22.32 -5.67 -3.70
C ARG A 869 22.77 -7.13 -3.51
N LYS A 870 22.44 -8.01 -4.46
CA LYS A 870 23.16 -9.27 -4.72
C LYS A 870 23.51 -9.33 -6.21
N GLU A 871 24.72 -9.78 -6.55
CA GLU A 871 25.02 -10.26 -7.90
C GLU A 871 24.06 -11.43 -8.20
N ASP A 872 23.57 -11.56 -9.44
CA ASP A 872 22.65 -12.63 -9.86
C ASP A 872 21.29 -12.72 -9.11
N TYR A 873 20.76 -11.59 -8.63
CA TYR A 873 19.49 -11.55 -7.86
C TYR A 873 18.30 -12.27 -8.54
N SER A 874 18.17 -12.20 -9.87
CA SER A 874 17.12 -12.92 -10.61
C SER A 874 17.32 -14.44 -10.57
N ALA A 875 18.56 -14.93 -10.61
CA ALA A 875 18.84 -16.35 -10.47
C ALA A 875 18.50 -16.83 -9.06
N CYS A 876 18.91 -16.09 -8.02
CA CYS A 876 18.56 -16.40 -6.63
C CYS A 876 17.04 -16.46 -6.41
N LEU A 877 16.28 -15.55 -7.04
CA LEU A 877 14.82 -15.56 -7.00
C LEU A 877 14.25 -16.83 -7.65
N CYS A 878 14.68 -17.15 -8.87
CA CYS A 878 14.20 -18.35 -9.57
C CYS A 878 14.55 -19.63 -8.80
N ASP A 879 15.73 -19.69 -8.20
CA ASP A 879 16.15 -20.85 -7.41
C ASP A 879 15.32 -20.98 -6.12
N ARG A 880 14.98 -19.86 -5.47
CA ARG A 880 14.05 -19.88 -4.33
C ARG A 880 12.65 -20.37 -4.72
N ILE A 881 12.14 -19.93 -5.87
CA ILE A 881 10.85 -20.39 -6.37
C ILE A 881 10.88 -21.90 -6.66
N ASP A 882 11.94 -22.39 -7.31
CA ASP A 882 12.10 -23.81 -7.58
C ASP A 882 12.16 -24.65 -6.29
N GLU A 883 12.83 -24.16 -5.24
CA GLU A 883 12.83 -24.83 -3.93
C GLU A 883 11.40 -24.98 -3.38
N ILE A 884 10.60 -23.91 -3.41
CA ILE A 884 9.22 -23.92 -2.90
C ILE A 884 8.33 -24.83 -3.75
N LEU A 885 8.44 -24.75 -5.07
CA LEU A 885 7.66 -25.60 -5.98
C LEU A 885 8.02 -27.09 -5.81
N TRP A 886 9.30 -27.39 -5.55
CA TRP A 886 9.74 -28.75 -5.27
C TRP A 886 9.21 -29.26 -3.93
N GLU A 887 9.27 -28.45 -2.87
CA GLU A 887 8.69 -28.81 -1.57
C GLU A 887 7.17 -29.03 -1.66
N TYR A 888 6.44 -28.14 -2.35
CA TYR A 888 5.01 -28.32 -2.62
C TYR A 888 4.74 -29.66 -3.31
N GLN A 889 5.56 -30.01 -4.31
CA GLN A 889 5.38 -31.24 -5.08
C GLN A 889 5.68 -32.50 -4.26
N GLU A 890 6.77 -32.51 -3.49
CA GLU A 890 7.30 -33.73 -2.87
C GLU A 890 6.92 -33.91 -1.38
N GLU A 891 6.68 -32.83 -0.63
CA GLU A 891 6.49 -32.89 0.83
C GLU A 891 5.02 -32.88 1.28
N PHE A 892 4.10 -32.39 0.45
CA PHE A 892 2.67 -32.31 0.79
C PHE A 892 1.86 -33.50 0.24
N ASP A 893 0.86 -33.96 0.99
CA ASP A 893 -0.04 -35.03 0.55
C ASP A 893 -0.93 -34.56 -0.61
N GLU A 894 -1.01 -35.39 -1.65
CA GLU A 894 -1.75 -35.11 -2.88
C GLU A 894 -3.24 -34.85 -2.63
N GLY A 895 -3.86 -35.51 -1.65
CA GLY A 895 -5.26 -35.30 -1.31
C GLY A 895 -5.53 -33.88 -0.85
N CYS A 896 -4.61 -33.29 -0.07
CA CYS A 896 -4.74 -31.90 0.38
C CYS A 896 -4.64 -30.92 -0.80
N LYS A 897 -3.71 -31.16 -1.73
CA LYS A 897 -3.51 -30.32 -2.92
C LYS A 897 -4.77 -30.33 -3.79
N VAL A 898 -5.30 -31.51 -4.09
CA VAL A 898 -6.49 -31.68 -4.94
C VAL A 898 -7.71 -30.94 -4.38
N GLU A 899 -7.90 -30.94 -3.07
CA GLU A 899 -9.03 -30.26 -2.43
C GLU A 899 -8.87 -28.73 -2.46
N LEU A 900 -7.68 -28.20 -2.18
CA LEU A 900 -7.39 -26.76 -2.33
C LEU A 900 -7.57 -26.30 -3.78
N GLU A 901 -6.95 -27.02 -4.72
CA GLU A 901 -7.07 -26.75 -6.16
C GLU A 901 -8.52 -26.85 -6.65
N GLY A 902 -9.28 -27.80 -6.12
CA GLY A 902 -10.71 -27.97 -6.36
C GLY A 902 -11.52 -26.75 -5.95
N TYR A 903 -11.30 -26.26 -4.73
CA TYR A 903 -11.91 -25.04 -4.20
C TYR A 903 -11.55 -23.81 -5.06
N LEU A 904 -10.27 -23.61 -5.34
CA LEU A 904 -9.80 -22.46 -6.14
C LEU A 904 -10.41 -22.49 -7.56
N ASN A 905 -10.47 -23.66 -8.19
CA ASN A 905 -11.13 -23.82 -9.50
C ASN A 905 -12.62 -23.50 -9.44
N ALA A 906 -13.30 -23.85 -8.35
CA ALA A 906 -14.72 -23.55 -8.15
C ALA A 906 -14.97 -22.04 -8.04
N CYS A 907 -14.08 -21.31 -7.37
CA CYS A 907 -14.14 -19.85 -7.24
C CYS A 907 -13.79 -19.13 -8.56
N MET A 908 -12.67 -19.50 -9.19
CA MET A 908 -12.18 -18.87 -10.42
C MET A 908 -13.16 -18.95 -11.60
N LYS A 909 -14.00 -20.00 -11.65
CA LYS A 909 -15.03 -20.15 -12.69
C LYS A 909 -16.05 -19.00 -12.72
N ILE A 910 -16.29 -18.35 -11.58
CA ILE A 910 -17.25 -17.24 -11.46
C ILE A 910 -16.72 -16.00 -12.19
N PHE A 911 -15.41 -15.74 -12.09
CA PHE A 911 -14.78 -14.50 -12.56
C PHE A 911 -14.28 -14.57 -14.02
N ARG A 912 -14.83 -15.47 -14.84
CA ARG A 912 -14.50 -15.59 -16.28
C ARG A 912 -15.32 -14.67 -17.18
N THR A 913 -15.82 -13.57 -16.63
CA THR A 913 -16.67 -12.60 -17.33
C THR A 913 -15.87 -11.39 -17.82
N ASN A 914 -16.36 -10.71 -18.86
CA ASN A 914 -15.81 -9.45 -19.40
C ASN A 914 -16.04 -8.22 -18.50
N LYS A 915 -16.58 -8.43 -17.28
CA LYS A 915 -16.95 -7.36 -16.34
C LYS A 915 -15.75 -6.49 -15.92
N PHE A 916 -14.57 -7.09 -15.85
CA PHE A 916 -13.34 -6.44 -15.37
C PHE A 916 -12.39 -6.01 -16.50
N ASP A 917 -12.88 -5.89 -17.74
CA ASP A 917 -12.02 -5.61 -18.89
C ASP A 917 -11.30 -4.24 -18.80
N GLU A 918 -11.94 -3.22 -18.25
CA GLU A 918 -11.30 -1.92 -18.03
C GLU A 918 -10.20 -2.01 -16.96
N ILE A 919 -10.43 -2.75 -15.88
CA ILE A 919 -9.44 -3.01 -14.84
C ILE A 919 -8.24 -3.79 -15.39
N LYS A 920 -8.49 -4.79 -16.25
CA LYS A 920 -7.44 -5.53 -16.97
C LYS A 920 -6.63 -4.64 -17.89
N GLU A 921 -7.27 -3.70 -18.58
CA GLU A 921 -6.56 -2.77 -19.46
C GLU A 921 -5.66 -1.82 -18.67
N ILE A 922 -6.13 -1.28 -17.54
CA ILE A 922 -5.30 -0.44 -16.65
C ILE A 922 -4.11 -1.26 -16.12
N SER A 923 -4.36 -2.50 -15.66
CA SER A 923 -3.30 -3.44 -15.27
C SER A 923 -2.31 -3.70 -16.40
N ARG A 924 -2.78 -3.89 -17.64
CA ARG A 924 -1.91 -4.08 -18.81
C ARG A 924 -1.04 -2.86 -19.06
N LEU A 925 -1.62 -1.65 -19.07
CA LEU A 925 -0.93 -0.38 -19.26
C LEU A 925 0.10 -0.09 -18.16
N SER A 926 -0.14 -0.57 -16.93
CA SER A 926 0.80 -0.44 -15.81
C SER A 926 2.12 -1.22 -15.98
N ASN A 927 2.24 -2.04 -17.04
CA ASN A 927 3.53 -2.58 -17.47
C ASN A 927 4.49 -1.52 -18.04
N MET A 928 3.93 -0.40 -18.51
CA MET A 928 4.68 0.76 -19.03
C MET A 928 5.66 0.40 -20.16
N GLN A 929 5.40 -0.64 -20.96
CA GLN A 929 6.39 -1.23 -21.89
C GLN A 929 6.91 -0.21 -22.91
N SER A 930 6.11 0.83 -23.18
CA SER A 930 6.50 2.00 -23.96
C SER A 930 6.09 3.30 -23.27
N PRO A 931 6.69 4.46 -23.63
CA PRO A 931 6.25 5.77 -23.17
C PRO A 931 4.78 6.05 -23.47
N GLN A 932 4.27 5.59 -24.60
CA GLN A 932 2.87 5.76 -24.99
C GLN A 932 1.93 5.05 -24.01
N GLU A 933 2.27 3.83 -23.59
CA GLU A 933 1.49 3.12 -22.57
C GLU A 933 1.50 3.84 -21.22
N MET A 934 2.64 4.44 -20.84
CA MET A 934 2.74 5.24 -19.62
C MET A 934 1.81 6.46 -19.66
N TYR A 935 1.75 7.20 -20.76
CA TYR A 935 0.86 8.36 -20.86
C TYR A 935 -0.62 7.95 -20.94
N LEU A 936 -0.95 6.86 -21.64
CA LEU A 936 -2.31 6.30 -21.64
C LEU A 936 -2.74 5.87 -20.22
N LEU A 937 -1.84 5.30 -19.43
CA LEU A 937 -2.09 4.99 -18.02
C LEU A 937 -2.39 6.25 -17.22
N LEU A 938 -1.58 7.31 -17.37
CA LEU A 938 -1.78 8.57 -16.67
C LEU A 938 -3.10 9.25 -17.06
N ASP A 939 -3.48 9.21 -18.34
CA ASP A 939 -4.77 9.69 -18.82
C ASP A 939 -5.93 8.89 -18.18
N LYS A 940 -5.83 7.56 -18.12
CA LYS A 940 -6.81 6.71 -17.43
C LYS A 940 -6.94 7.00 -15.93
N MET A 941 -5.81 7.19 -15.24
CA MET A 941 -5.80 7.57 -13.83
C MET A 941 -6.47 8.93 -13.60
N ASN A 942 -6.18 9.90 -14.48
CA ASN A 942 -6.78 11.23 -14.44
C ASN A 942 -8.29 11.16 -14.69
N ASP A 943 -8.74 10.33 -15.63
CA ASP A 943 -10.17 10.13 -15.89
C ASP A 943 -10.90 9.52 -14.68
N LEU A 944 -10.32 8.54 -13.99
CA LEU A 944 -10.88 7.99 -12.74
C LEU A 944 -10.97 9.05 -11.63
N TRP A 945 -9.93 9.88 -11.45
CA TRP A 945 -10.00 10.99 -10.50
C TRP A 945 -11.09 12.01 -10.87
N ARG A 946 -11.22 12.35 -12.16
CA ARG A 946 -12.26 13.28 -12.65
C ARG A 946 -13.67 12.77 -12.43
N GLN A 947 -13.88 11.45 -12.42
CA GLN A 947 -15.18 10.88 -12.11
C GLN A 947 -15.67 11.24 -10.71
N MET A 948 -14.77 11.45 -9.74
CA MET A 948 -15.14 11.94 -8.40
C MET A 948 -15.70 13.37 -8.41
N ALA A 949 -15.35 14.17 -9.43
CA ALA A 949 -15.88 15.53 -9.59
C ALA A 949 -17.28 15.56 -10.20
N LEU A 950 -17.66 14.51 -10.94
CA LEU A 950 -18.97 14.42 -11.58
C LEU A 950 -20.05 14.23 -10.52
N GLU A 951 -21.12 15.03 -10.58
CA GLU A 951 -22.31 14.74 -9.80
C GLU A 951 -22.84 13.37 -10.22
N LYS A 952 -22.88 12.41 -9.28
CA LYS A 952 -23.60 11.15 -9.47
C LYS A 952 -25.04 11.54 -9.79
N ARG A 953 -25.41 11.51 -11.07
CA ARG A 953 -26.80 11.67 -11.48
C ARG A 953 -27.56 10.58 -10.75
N GLU A 954 -28.47 10.98 -9.85
CA GLU A 954 -29.47 10.06 -9.31
C GLU A 954 -30.04 9.26 -10.48
N LEU A 955 -29.85 7.95 -10.42
CA LEU A 955 -30.34 6.98 -11.41
C LEU A 955 -31.87 6.96 -11.42
#